data_AF-A0A6I8PAZ2-F1
#
_entry.id   AF-A0A6I8PAZ2-F1
#
_cell.length_a   1.000
_cell.length_b   1.000
_cell.length_c   1.000
_cell.angle_alpha   90.00
_cell.angle_beta   90.00
_cell.angle_gamma   90.00
#
_symmetry.space_group_name_H-M   'P 1'
#
loop_
_entity.id
_entity.type
_entity.pdbx_description
1 polymer ?
#
loop_
_entity_poly.entity_id
_entity_poly.type
_entity_poly.pdbx_seq_one_letter_code
_entity_poly.pdbx_strand_id
1 'polypeptide(L)'
;MEHGLSQGQTKSTSSIQMLPTYVRSTPHGTEKGDFLVLELGGTDATLRVLWVTLTGDAHRKVEPKSQVFSIPSDVMLGSGLQLFDFVAKCLTNFLDQQQVRGDKQPIKLGFSFSFPCHQTGLDRSTLISWTKGFKCSDVEGKDVVQLLRDAIKRIDVVAVVNDTVGTMMSCGSEELPCEIGLIVDTGTNSCYMEEARHVAGLEEEQEGGKVCVNTQWGSFGDDGSLKQTSFDVQLDRFSLNPGKQRFEKMVSGMYLGELVRLTLVHLAEKGALFGGNISEALEQRDAILIQERVYQLCSVVIIIITVLSQRLSTVLRTRLSVLPALWPRSFSRILQETVKALVPACDVSFVPSEDGGGRGVAVVTAVASRQAKHRRLLAETLAPLRLEGHHLQELQAQMQKAMERGLRGEPSSLRMLPTFVRATPDGSERGDFLALDLGGTNFRVLLVQLRARTESGISITNEVYSLPENVIQGTGEQLFDHIVNCIVDFQKKNGLAGRVLPLGFTFSFPCQQLGLDQGILLSWTKGFNASDCEGKDVVTLLRQAIARRKLNVVAIVNDTVGTMMSCAYDDLRCEVGLIVGTGTNACYMEEMKHVVTVPGEEGRMCINMEWGAFGDDGGLEHLITDFDRMVDKNSINPGKQKFEKLISGMFLGEIVRSILLHLTEREVLFRGRQIDRLQTKDIFKTKFLSDIERDSLALRQVRAILLDLGLQLTCDDALVVREVCQTVSRRAAQLCGAGVAAVVEKIRQNRELDQLNITVGVDGTLYKLHPHFSRHVQEVVRELTPRCTVTFLQSEDGSGKGAALITAVACRIANQARP
;
A
#
# COMPACT_ATOMS: atom_id res chain seq x y z
N MET A 1 -21.87 12.51 21.24
CA MET A 1 -21.39 11.97 19.94
C MET A 1 -19.96 12.40 19.67
N GLU A 2 -19.64 13.70 19.54
CA GLU A 2 -18.24 14.17 19.32
C GLU A 2 -17.25 13.69 20.37
N HIS A 3 -17.66 13.70 21.65
CA HIS A 3 -16.86 13.18 22.74
C HIS A 3 -16.57 11.66 22.60
N GLY A 4 -17.56 10.87 22.18
CA GLY A 4 -17.38 9.44 21.95
C GLY A 4 -16.46 9.13 20.77
N LEU A 5 -16.52 9.93 19.70
CA LEU A 5 -15.65 9.79 18.54
C LEU A 5 -14.19 10.16 18.82
N SER A 6 -13.95 11.13 19.71
CA SER A 6 -12.62 11.68 20.00
C SER A 6 -11.82 10.91 21.07
N GLN A 7 -12.47 10.14 21.95
CA GLN A 7 -11.79 9.48 23.08
C GLN A 7 -11.23 8.08 22.76
N GLY A 8 -11.52 7.53 21.58
CA GLY A 8 -11.14 6.16 21.23
C GLY A 8 -11.84 5.10 22.08
N GLN A 9 -11.79 3.85 21.64
CA GLN A 9 -12.66 2.78 22.16
C GLN A 9 -12.36 2.30 23.60
N THR A 10 -11.24 2.69 24.22
CA THR A 10 -10.74 2.09 25.47
C THR A 10 -10.88 2.95 26.73
N LYS A 11 -11.30 4.22 26.62
CA LYS A 11 -11.38 5.16 27.76
C LYS A 11 -12.57 6.13 27.69
N SER A 12 -13.68 5.73 27.07
CA SER A 12 -14.82 6.62 26.93
C SER A 12 -15.55 6.86 28.27
N THR A 13 -15.46 8.09 28.80
CA THR A 13 -16.35 8.59 29.87
C THR A 13 -17.69 9.10 29.31
N SER A 14 -17.86 9.04 27.98
CA SER A 14 -19.08 9.48 27.29
C SER A 14 -20.23 8.51 27.55
N SER A 15 -21.43 9.05 27.82
CA SER A 15 -22.66 8.27 27.87
C SER A 15 -23.03 7.65 26.51
N ILE A 16 -22.47 8.14 25.39
CA ILE A 16 -22.66 7.60 24.03
C ILE A 16 -21.31 7.12 23.50
N GLN A 17 -21.21 5.83 23.16
CA GLN A 17 -19.92 5.16 22.92
C GLN A 17 -19.36 5.34 21.50
N MET A 18 -20.19 5.51 20.47
CA MET A 18 -19.75 5.74 19.08
C MET A 18 -18.75 4.70 18.55
N LEU A 19 -19.13 3.43 18.60
CA LEU A 19 -18.27 2.29 18.31
C LEU A 19 -18.09 2.09 16.78
N PRO A 20 -16.87 2.09 16.23
CA PRO A 20 -16.64 1.77 14.83
C PRO A 20 -16.92 0.29 14.54
N THR A 21 -17.55 0.03 13.39
CA THR A 21 -18.00 -1.32 13.00
C THR A 21 -17.10 -1.97 11.95
N TYR A 22 -16.07 -1.25 11.47
CA TYR A 22 -15.17 -1.67 10.38
C TYR A 22 -15.86 -1.91 9.02
N VAL A 23 -17.15 -1.56 8.89
CA VAL A 23 -17.86 -1.55 7.61
C VAL A 23 -17.62 -0.21 6.91
N ARG A 24 -16.89 -0.22 5.79
CA ARG A 24 -16.35 1.01 5.16
C ARG A 24 -17.15 1.56 3.97
N SER A 25 -18.11 0.81 3.46
CA SER A 25 -18.93 1.25 2.34
C SER A 25 -20.33 0.67 2.42
N THR A 26 -21.28 1.40 1.85
CA THR A 26 -22.64 0.90 1.59
C THR A 26 -22.62 -0.12 0.45
N PRO A 27 -23.68 -0.92 0.27
CA PRO A 27 -23.75 -1.93 -0.79
C PRO A 27 -23.60 -1.31 -2.18
N HIS A 28 -22.98 -2.03 -3.11
CA HIS A 28 -22.80 -1.58 -4.48
C HIS A 28 -23.68 -2.31 -5.50
N GLY A 29 -24.47 -3.29 -5.05
CA GLY A 29 -25.35 -4.11 -5.89
C GLY A 29 -24.62 -5.15 -6.73
N THR A 30 -23.31 -5.34 -6.50
CA THR A 30 -22.45 -6.31 -7.20
C THR A 30 -22.07 -7.49 -6.32
N GLU A 31 -22.52 -7.49 -5.08
CA GLU A 31 -22.30 -8.55 -4.11
C GLU A 31 -23.01 -9.81 -4.56
N LYS A 32 -22.28 -10.93 -4.58
CA LYS A 32 -22.77 -12.23 -5.07
C LYS A 32 -22.25 -13.38 -4.21
N GLY A 33 -23.02 -14.46 -4.15
CA GLY A 33 -22.69 -15.69 -3.44
C GLY A 33 -23.78 -16.12 -2.47
N ASP A 34 -23.55 -17.29 -1.87
CA ASP A 34 -24.42 -17.85 -0.84
C ASP A 34 -23.81 -17.67 0.55
N PHE A 35 -24.61 -17.17 1.48
CA PHE A 35 -24.17 -16.82 2.82
C PHE A 35 -25.15 -17.36 3.86
N LEU A 36 -24.60 -17.93 4.93
CA LEU A 36 -25.34 -18.22 6.14
C LEU A 36 -25.39 -16.93 6.98
N VAL A 37 -26.53 -16.65 7.58
CA VAL A 37 -26.71 -15.52 8.49
C VAL A 37 -27.30 -16.03 9.80
N LEU A 38 -26.72 -15.59 10.91
CA LEU A 38 -27.19 -15.86 12.26
C LEU A 38 -27.61 -14.54 12.89
N GLU A 39 -28.85 -14.45 13.40
CA GLU A 39 -29.36 -13.29 14.10
C GLU A 39 -29.68 -13.67 15.56
N LEU A 40 -29.00 -13.02 16.50
CA LEU A 40 -29.18 -13.23 17.94
C LEU A 40 -29.42 -11.89 18.65
N GLY A 41 -30.47 -11.85 19.48
CA GLY A 41 -30.84 -10.66 20.26
C GLY A 41 -31.97 -9.80 19.64
N GLY A 42 -32.82 -10.43 18.82
CA GLY A 42 -34.06 -9.83 18.27
C GLY A 42 -35.26 -9.90 19.22
N THR A 43 -36.48 -9.86 18.66
CA THR A 43 -37.74 -9.94 19.42
C THR A 43 -37.96 -11.31 20.08
N ASP A 44 -38.64 -11.30 21.24
CA ASP A 44 -39.15 -12.48 21.95
C ASP A 44 -38.13 -13.59 22.26
N ALA A 45 -36.88 -13.22 22.57
CA ALA A 45 -35.83 -14.19 22.90
C ALA A 45 -35.66 -15.26 21.81
N THR A 46 -35.63 -14.83 20.54
CA THR A 46 -35.47 -15.74 19.41
C THR A 46 -34.07 -15.70 18.81
N LEU A 47 -33.67 -16.83 18.24
CA LEU A 47 -32.54 -16.97 17.35
C LEU A 47 -33.07 -17.23 15.94
N ARG A 48 -32.61 -16.47 14.95
CA ARG A 48 -32.98 -16.71 13.55
C ARG A 48 -31.76 -17.09 12.73
N VAL A 49 -31.91 -18.12 11.91
CA VAL A 49 -30.89 -18.56 10.96
C VAL A 49 -31.45 -18.37 9.56
N LEU A 50 -30.66 -17.76 8.66
CA LEU A 50 -31.04 -17.54 7.28
C LEU A 50 -29.99 -18.08 6.30
N TRP A 51 -30.46 -18.56 5.16
CA TRP A 51 -29.66 -18.77 3.96
C TRP A 51 -29.99 -17.67 2.97
N VAL A 52 -29.01 -16.84 2.64
CA VAL A 52 -29.16 -15.69 1.73
C VAL A 52 -28.31 -15.91 0.49
N THR A 53 -28.97 -15.89 -0.67
CA THR A 53 -28.30 -15.89 -1.98
C THR A 53 -28.29 -14.47 -2.54
N LEU A 54 -27.10 -13.91 -2.71
CA LEU A 54 -26.88 -12.65 -3.42
C LEU A 54 -26.54 -12.96 -4.88
N THR A 55 -27.25 -12.35 -5.82
CA THR A 55 -27.15 -12.65 -7.25
C THR A 55 -26.11 -11.80 -7.98
N GLY A 56 -25.66 -10.68 -7.39
CA GLY A 56 -24.85 -9.66 -8.06
C GLY A 56 -25.64 -8.80 -9.06
N ASP A 57 -26.98 -8.90 -9.06
CA ASP A 57 -27.89 -8.07 -9.82
C ASP A 57 -28.98 -7.54 -8.89
N ALA A 58 -28.99 -6.23 -8.69
CA ALA A 58 -29.95 -5.54 -7.82
C ALA A 58 -31.42 -5.79 -8.21
N HIS A 59 -31.69 -6.12 -9.47
CA HIS A 59 -33.03 -6.39 -9.98
C HIS A 59 -33.47 -7.84 -9.76
N ARG A 60 -32.55 -8.75 -9.44
CA ARG A 60 -32.84 -10.17 -9.24
C ARG A 60 -32.69 -10.55 -7.78
N LYS A 61 -33.78 -10.47 -7.02
CA LYS A 61 -33.83 -10.87 -5.60
C LYS A 61 -34.23 -12.34 -5.47
N VAL A 62 -33.45 -13.12 -4.73
CA VAL A 62 -33.82 -14.47 -4.25
C VAL A 62 -34.33 -14.31 -2.83
N GLU A 63 -35.48 -14.91 -2.52
CA GLU A 63 -36.02 -14.89 -1.16
C GLU A 63 -35.16 -15.74 -0.20
N PRO A 64 -34.75 -15.19 0.96
CA PRO A 64 -33.98 -15.93 1.93
C PRO A 64 -34.79 -17.08 2.51
N LYS A 65 -34.15 -18.23 2.69
CA LYS A 65 -34.72 -19.29 3.51
C LYS A 65 -34.40 -18.99 4.96
N SER A 66 -35.37 -19.01 5.87
CA SER A 66 -35.10 -18.71 7.28
C SER A 66 -35.85 -19.64 8.23
N GLN A 67 -35.28 -19.84 9.41
CA GLN A 67 -35.87 -20.59 10.51
C GLN A 67 -35.66 -19.83 11.81
N VAL A 68 -36.72 -19.73 12.60
CA VAL A 68 -36.71 -19.08 13.93
C VAL A 68 -36.75 -20.15 15.00
N PHE A 69 -35.90 -19.99 16.02
CA PHE A 69 -35.80 -20.87 17.18
C PHE A 69 -36.06 -20.05 18.44
N SER A 70 -36.99 -20.48 19.28
CA SER A 70 -37.19 -19.87 20.60
C SER A 70 -36.05 -20.26 21.53
N ILE A 71 -35.44 -19.28 22.20
CA ILE A 71 -34.34 -19.51 23.15
C ILE A 71 -34.97 -19.73 24.53
N PRO A 72 -34.73 -20.88 25.18
CA PRO A 72 -35.21 -21.14 26.53
C PRO A 72 -34.64 -20.15 27.55
N SER A 73 -35.43 -19.74 28.54
CA SER A 73 -35.00 -18.76 29.56
C SER A 73 -33.80 -19.22 30.38
N ASP A 74 -33.67 -20.53 30.62
CA ASP A 74 -32.51 -21.13 31.29
C ASP A 74 -31.23 -21.02 30.44
N VAL A 75 -31.34 -20.97 29.11
CA VAL A 75 -30.20 -20.71 28.21
C VAL A 75 -29.83 -19.22 28.23
N MET A 76 -30.81 -18.31 28.22
CA MET A 76 -30.58 -16.86 28.27
C MET A 76 -29.92 -16.38 29.57
N LEU A 77 -30.17 -17.08 30.67
CA LEU A 77 -29.66 -16.77 32.01
C LEU A 77 -28.57 -17.76 32.48
N GLY A 78 -28.20 -18.71 31.62
CA GLY A 78 -27.24 -19.78 31.91
C GLY A 78 -25.78 -19.37 31.66
N SER A 79 -24.94 -20.32 31.25
CA SER A 79 -23.55 -20.04 30.88
C SER A 79 -23.39 -19.70 29.40
N GLY A 80 -22.32 -18.99 29.06
CA GLY A 80 -21.95 -18.72 27.67
C GLY A 80 -21.82 -20.00 26.84
N LEU A 81 -21.24 -21.05 27.43
CA LEU A 81 -21.14 -22.37 26.78
C LEU A 81 -22.52 -22.92 26.40
N GLN A 82 -23.50 -22.86 27.31
CA GLN A 82 -24.86 -23.32 27.02
C GLN A 82 -25.52 -22.53 25.88
N LEU A 83 -25.32 -21.21 25.85
CA LEU A 83 -25.83 -20.37 24.78
C LEU A 83 -25.20 -20.72 23.42
N PHE A 84 -23.87 -20.78 23.33
CA PHE A 84 -23.20 -21.03 22.06
C PHE A 84 -23.36 -22.49 21.58
N ASP A 85 -23.48 -23.47 22.49
CA ASP A 85 -23.87 -24.85 22.14
C ASP A 85 -25.30 -24.92 21.59
N PHE A 86 -26.24 -24.16 22.17
CA PHE A 86 -27.60 -24.05 21.65
C PHE A 86 -27.60 -23.44 20.24
N VAL A 87 -26.87 -22.35 20.04
CA VAL A 87 -26.68 -21.70 18.73
C VAL A 87 -26.09 -22.68 17.70
N ALA A 88 -25.05 -23.42 18.07
CA ALA A 88 -24.42 -24.41 17.21
C ALA A 88 -25.40 -25.51 16.78
N LYS A 89 -26.21 -26.03 17.71
CA LYS A 89 -27.27 -27.02 17.41
C LYS A 89 -28.32 -26.46 16.44
N CYS A 90 -28.76 -25.21 16.63
CA CYS A 90 -29.69 -24.55 15.72
C CYS A 90 -29.11 -24.40 14.30
N LEU A 91 -27.84 -24.01 14.19
CA LEU A 91 -27.14 -23.92 12.91
C LEU A 91 -27.06 -25.27 12.20
N THR A 92 -26.69 -26.34 12.91
CA THR A 92 -26.65 -27.71 12.35
C THR A 92 -28.04 -28.16 11.89
N ASN A 93 -29.06 -27.99 12.74
CA ASN A 93 -30.43 -28.36 12.39
C ASN A 93 -30.94 -27.65 11.13
N PHE A 94 -30.65 -26.36 11.00
CA PHE A 94 -31.02 -25.59 9.81
C PHE A 94 -30.30 -26.11 8.55
N LEU A 95 -28.99 -26.31 8.62
CA LEU A 95 -28.20 -26.78 7.48
C LEU A 95 -28.62 -28.18 7.01
N ASP A 96 -28.92 -29.09 7.94
CA ASP A 96 -29.40 -30.44 7.64
C ASP A 96 -30.75 -30.41 6.92
N GLN A 97 -31.68 -29.55 7.38
CA GLN A 97 -32.99 -29.38 6.73
C GLN A 97 -32.88 -28.77 5.34
N GLN A 98 -31.93 -27.86 5.12
CA GLN A 98 -31.70 -27.24 3.81
C GLN A 98 -30.93 -28.14 2.83
N GLN A 99 -30.51 -29.34 3.25
CA GLN A 99 -29.72 -30.29 2.46
C GLN A 99 -28.44 -29.67 1.86
N VAL A 100 -27.85 -28.69 2.55
CA VAL A 100 -26.59 -28.06 2.13
C VAL A 100 -25.48 -29.08 2.38
N ARG A 101 -25.19 -29.92 1.37
CA ARG A 101 -24.09 -30.90 1.44
C ARG A 101 -22.77 -30.16 1.37
N GLY A 102 -21.87 -30.47 2.30
CA GLY A 102 -20.58 -29.79 2.41
C GLY A 102 -19.73 -29.96 1.16
N ASP A 103 -19.59 -28.89 0.39
CA ASP A 103 -18.46 -28.71 -0.51
C ASP A 103 -17.15 -28.68 0.30
N LYS A 104 -16.01 -28.84 -0.39
CA LYS A 104 -14.67 -28.76 0.25
C LYS A 104 -14.38 -27.40 0.90
N GLN A 105 -15.22 -26.38 0.71
CA GLN A 105 -15.05 -25.03 1.26
C GLN A 105 -16.01 -24.77 2.43
N PRO A 106 -15.55 -24.07 3.49
CA PRO A 106 -16.39 -23.74 4.63
C PRO A 106 -17.50 -22.76 4.24
N ILE A 107 -18.68 -22.93 4.84
CA ILE A 107 -19.81 -22.03 4.66
C ILE A 107 -19.51 -20.71 5.35
N LYS A 108 -19.68 -19.59 4.66
CA LYS A 108 -19.43 -18.26 5.21
C LYS A 108 -20.62 -17.77 6.02
N LEU A 109 -20.38 -17.44 7.28
CA LEU A 109 -21.37 -16.95 8.23
C LEU A 109 -21.19 -15.46 8.51
N GLY A 110 -22.27 -14.71 8.34
CA GLY A 110 -22.46 -13.40 8.93
C GLY A 110 -23.24 -13.49 10.24
N PHE A 111 -22.73 -12.88 11.29
CA PHE A 111 -23.33 -12.92 12.62
C PHE A 111 -23.91 -11.54 12.98
N SER A 112 -25.23 -11.40 12.91
CA SER A 112 -25.93 -10.26 13.51
C SER A 112 -26.05 -10.48 15.02
N PHE A 113 -25.27 -9.71 15.77
CA PHE A 113 -25.21 -9.79 17.22
C PHE A 113 -25.63 -8.44 17.82
N SER A 114 -26.87 -8.41 18.30
CA SER A 114 -27.59 -7.17 18.66
C SER A 114 -27.28 -6.65 20.07
N PHE A 115 -26.00 -6.68 20.46
CA PHE A 115 -25.53 -6.24 21.77
C PHE A 115 -24.37 -5.25 21.65
N PRO A 116 -24.12 -4.44 22.69
CA PRO A 116 -22.95 -3.56 22.73
C PRO A 116 -21.65 -4.37 22.68
N CYS A 117 -20.88 -4.21 21.61
CA CYS A 117 -19.60 -4.90 21.43
C CYS A 117 -18.48 -3.95 21.02
N HIS A 118 -17.31 -4.20 21.56
CA HIS A 118 -16.06 -3.61 21.13
C HIS A 118 -15.47 -4.42 19.98
N GLN A 119 -15.47 -3.85 18.78
CA GLN A 119 -14.89 -4.49 17.60
C GLN A 119 -13.47 -3.98 17.36
N THR A 120 -12.58 -4.88 16.95
CA THR A 120 -11.23 -4.55 16.44
C THR A 120 -11.05 -5.00 14.98
N GLY A 121 -12.09 -5.58 14.40
CA GLY A 121 -12.18 -6.04 13.03
C GLY A 121 -13.58 -6.58 12.75
N LEU A 122 -13.87 -6.91 11.48
CA LEU A 122 -15.17 -7.49 11.12
C LEU A 122 -15.39 -8.87 11.73
N ASP A 123 -14.34 -9.61 12.04
CA ASP A 123 -14.40 -10.98 12.57
C ASP A 123 -13.94 -11.09 14.04
N ARG A 124 -13.91 -9.97 14.76
CA ARG A 124 -13.48 -9.87 16.17
C ARG A 124 -14.37 -8.91 16.95
N SER A 125 -15.04 -9.40 17.97
CA SER A 125 -16.04 -8.60 18.69
C SER A 125 -16.16 -9.02 20.13
N THR A 126 -15.69 -8.16 21.03
CA THR A 126 -15.74 -8.39 22.48
C THR A 126 -17.04 -7.85 23.05
N LEU A 127 -17.85 -8.68 23.68
CA LEU A 127 -19.08 -8.23 24.34
C LEU A 127 -18.75 -7.26 25.48
N ILE A 128 -19.38 -6.08 25.49
CA ILE A 128 -19.22 -5.09 26.55
C ILE A 128 -20.15 -5.41 27.71
N SER A 129 -21.44 -5.60 27.42
CA SER A 129 -22.46 -5.89 28.42
C SER A 129 -23.71 -6.48 27.78
N TRP A 130 -24.40 -7.36 28.49
CA TRP A 130 -25.70 -7.86 28.06
C TRP A 130 -26.83 -6.83 28.17
N THR A 131 -27.81 -6.96 27.28
CA THR A 131 -29.06 -6.18 27.27
C THR A 131 -30.24 -7.10 26.87
N LYS A 132 -31.45 -6.55 26.72
CA LYS A 132 -32.63 -7.26 26.16
C LYS A 132 -32.97 -8.59 26.85
N GLY A 133 -32.75 -8.69 28.16
CA GLY A 133 -33.10 -9.88 28.96
C GLY A 133 -32.04 -11.00 29.00
N PHE A 134 -30.93 -10.86 28.27
CA PHE A 134 -29.81 -11.82 28.36
C PHE A 134 -28.95 -11.53 29.60
N LYS A 135 -28.39 -12.59 30.19
CA LYS A 135 -27.41 -12.47 31.28
C LYS A 135 -26.52 -13.71 31.41
N CYS A 136 -26.04 -14.23 30.29
CA CYS A 136 -25.21 -15.44 30.31
C CYS A 136 -23.86 -15.17 31.01
N SER A 137 -23.44 -16.06 31.91
CA SER A 137 -22.12 -15.98 32.54
C SER A 137 -21.00 -16.21 31.52
N ASP A 138 -19.80 -15.71 31.80
CA ASP A 138 -18.59 -16.05 31.04
C ASP A 138 -18.58 -15.60 29.56
N VAL A 139 -19.36 -14.57 29.19
CA VAL A 139 -19.36 -13.98 27.84
C VAL A 139 -18.91 -12.51 27.82
N GLU A 140 -19.34 -11.69 28.79
CA GLU A 140 -18.90 -10.29 28.88
C GLU A 140 -17.38 -10.20 29.00
N GLY A 141 -16.75 -9.32 28.23
CA GLY A 141 -15.30 -9.20 28.12
C GLY A 141 -14.62 -10.24 27.22
N LYS A 142 -15.36 -11.17 26.60
CA LYS A 142 -14.81 -12.17 25.66
C LYS A 142 -15.23 -11.91 24.22
N ASP A 143 -14.42 -12.41 23.28
CA ASP A 143 -14.71 -12.35 21.85
C ASP A 143 -15.81 -13.36 21.48
N VAL A 144 -16.99 -12.85 21.13
CA VAL A 144 -18.16 -13.66 20.79
C VAL A 144 -17.97 -14.42 19.49
N VAL A 145 -17.11 -13.94 18.59
CA VAL A 145 -16.76 -14.66 17.36
C VAL A 145 -15.93 -15.89 17.70
N GLN A 146 -14.98 -15.77 18.63
CA GLN A 146 -14.20 -16.92 19.07
C GLN A 146 -15.06 -17.94 19.81
N LEU A 147 -15.93 -17.49 20.72
CA LEU A 147 -16.86 -18.38 21.43
C LEU A 147 -17.77 -19.15 20.46
N LEU A 148 -18.25 -18.49 19.41
CA LEU A 148 -19.04 -19.14 18.36
C LEU A 148 -18.20 -20.11 17.53
N ARG A 149 -16.97 -19.73 17.12
CA ARG A 149 -16.03 -20.59 16.39
C ARG A 149 -15.69 -21.86 17.17
N ASP A 150 -15.56 -21.77 18.49
CA ASP A 150 -15.28 -22.92 19.35
C ASP A 150 -16.47 -23.89 19.42
N ALA A 151 -17.71 -23.39 19.30
CA ALA A 151 -18.93 -24.18 19.35
C ALA A 151 -19.33 -24.83 18.00
N ILE A 152 -18.90 -24.26 16.86
CA ILE A 152 -19.30 -24.72 15.51
C ILE A 152 -18.15 -25.40 14.74
N LYS A 153 -18.51 -26.22 13.75
CA LYS A 153 -17.55 -26.87 12.84
C LYS A 153 -17.95 -26.62 11.38
N ARG A 154 -16.96 -26.48 10.48
CA ARG A 154 -17.14 -26.31 9.02
C ARG A 154 -17.86 -25.03 8.57
N ILE A 155 -18.02 -24.07 9.47
CA ILE A 155 -18.57 -22.75 9.20
C ILE A 155 -17.48 -21.73 9.53
N ASP A 156 -17.25 -20.79 8.61
CA ASP A 156 -16.30 -19.70 8.77
C ASP A 156 -17.06 -18.42 9.15
N VAL A 157 -16.84 -17.93 10.37
CA VAL A 157 -17.43 -16.66 10.83
C VAL A 157 -16.61 -15.53 10.24
N VAL A 158 -17.15 -14.89 9.20
CA VAL A 158 -16.44 -13.87 8.40
C VAL A 158 -16.71 -12.47 8.92
N ALA A 159 -17.92 -12.21 9.39
CA ALA A 159 -18.34 -10.90 9.85
C ALA A 159 -19.27 -11.01 11.04
N VAL A 160 -19.12 -10.10 12.01
CA VAL A 160 -20.09 -9.82 13.06
C VAL A 160 -20.49 -8.36 12.96
N VAL A 161 -21.79 -8.10 12.99
CA VAL A 161 -22.35 -6.76 12.86
C VAL A 161 -23.49 -6.58 13.85
N ASN A 162 -23.75 -5.32 14.23
CA ASN A 162 -24.95 -5.00 14.97
C ASN A 162 -26.18 -5.00 14.03
N ASP A 163 -27.36 -5.26 14.58
CA ASP A 163 -28.63 -5.22 13.85
C ASP A 163 -28.83 -3.90 13.10
N THR A 164 -28.50 -2.75 13.69
CA THR A 164 -28.59 -1.46 12.98
C THR A 164 -27.80 -1.44 11.68
N VAL A 165 -26.61 -2.07 11.67
CA VAL A 165 -25.73 -2.14 10.49
C VAL A 165 -26.33 -3.07 9.45
N GLY A 166 -26.83 -4.24 9.86
CA GLY A 166 -27.59 -5.14 8.98
C GLY A 166 -28.79 -4.43 8.35
N THR A 167 -29.56 -3.69 9.14
CA THR A 167 -30.70 -2.88 8.67
C THR A 167 -30.27 -1.80 7.66
N MET A 168 -29.20 -1.05 7.94
CA MET A 168 -28.65 -0.05 7.00
C MET A 168 -28.23 -0.69 5.66
N MET A 169 -27.55 -1.84 5.73
CA MET A 169 -27.05 -2.55 4.55
C MET A 169 -28.12 -3.34 3.80
N SER A 170 -29.33 -3.49 4.37
CA SER A 170 -30.45 -4.17 3.72
C SER A 170 -31.16 -3.29 2.69
N CYS A 171 -31.00 -1.96 2.78
CA CYS A 171 -31.48 -1.05 1.74
C CYS A 171 -30.65 -1.24 0.47
N GLY A 172 -31.27 -1.81 -0.56
CA GLY A 172 -30.63 -2.14 -1.83
C GLY A 172 -30.02 -0.94 -2.56
N SER A 173 -29.33 -1.21 -3.67
CA SER A 173 -28.76 -0.19 -4.57
C SER A 173 -29.86 0.52 -5.37
N GLU A 174 -30.66 1.34 -4.71
CA GLU A 174 -31.49 2.35 -5.38
C GLU A 174 -30.65 3.63 -5.60
N GLU A 175 -31.19 4.65 -6.29
CA GLU A 175 -30.45 5.84 -6.76
C GLU A 175 -29.65 6.61 -5.68
N LEU A 176 -29.94 6.39 -4.39
CA LEU A 176 -29.26 7.01 -3.25
C LEU A 176 -28.88 5.95 -2.20
N PRO A 177 -27.62 5.95 -1.68
CA PRO A 177 -27.19 5.03 -0.65
C PRO A 177 -27.91 5.30 0.69
N CYS A 178 -28.17 4.23 1.46
CA CYS A 178 -28.66 4.35 2.83
C CYS A 178 -27.48 4.55 3.79
N GLU A 179 -27.46 5.70 4.47
CA GLU A 179 -26.35 6.10 5.34
C GLU A 179 -26.70 6.03 6.83
N ILE A 180 -27.95 5.67 7.17
CA ILE A 180 -28.42 5.52 8.56
C ILE A 180 -29.21 4.21 8.71
N GLY A 181 -28.82 3.39 9.67
CA GLY A 181 -29.61 2.28 10.18
C GLY A 181 -30.28 2.64 11.49
N LEU A 182 -31.57 2.36 11.62
CA LEU A 182 -32.36 2.61 12.82
C LEU A 182 -33.07 1.35 13.27
N ILE A 183 -32.86 0.98 14.53
CA ILE A 183 -33.62 -0.06 15.22
C ILE A 183 -34.50 0.63 16.25
N VAL A 184 -35.80 0.38 16.17
CA VAL A 184 -36.71 0.64 17.28
C VAL A 184 -37.73 -0.49 17.38
N ASP A 185 -37.46 -1.42 18.27
CA ASP A 185 -38.17 -2.69 18.47
C ASP A 185 -38.19 -3.03 19.97
N THR A 186 -37.80 -4.26 20.37
CA THR A 186 -37.45 -4.59 21.77
C THR A 186 -36.46 -3.58 22.37
N GLY A 187 -35.44 -3.18 21.62
CA GLY A 187 -34.45 -2.17 21.99
C GLY A 187 -34.54 -0.93 21.12
N THR A 188 -33.61 0.00 21.30
CA THR A 188 -33.43 1.10 20.35
C THR A 188 -31.97 1.43 20.15
N ASN A 189 -31.56 1.52 18.89
CA ASN A 189 -30.21 1.90 18.52
C ASN A 189 -30.14 2.50 17.11
N SER A 190 -29.02 3.16 16.79
CA SER A 190 -28.76 3.62 15.43
C SER A 190 -27.28 3.50 15.07
N CYS A 191 -27.00 3.32 13.78
CA CYS A 191 -25.69 3.49 13.19
C CYS A 191 -25.75 4.42 11.98
N TYR A 192 -24.62 5.02 11.62
CA TYR A 192 -24.51 5.86 10.42
C TYR A 192 -23.11 5.82 9.82
N MET A 193 -22.98 6.24 8.56
CA MET A 193 -21.67 6.39 7.89
C MET A 193 -21.00 7.70 8.30
N GLU A 194 -19.87 7.62 9.00
CA GLU A 194 -19.05 8.76 9.44
C GLU A 194 -17.75 8.82 8.63
N GLU A 195 -17.17 10.01 8.49
CA GLU A 195 -15.83 10.15 7.90
C GLU A 195 -14.78 9.52 8.83
N ALA A 196 -13.95 8.60 8.32
CA ALA A 196 -13.00 7.84 9.14
C ALA A 196 -12.04 8.75 9.93
N ARG A 197 -11.68 9.91 9.37
CA ARG A 197 -10.84 10.93 10.03
C ARG A 197 -11.44 11.51 11.32
N HIS A 198 -12.76 11.37 11.53
CA HIS A 198 -13.42 11.84 12.75
C HIS A 198 -13.39 10.78 13.87
N VAL A 199 -12.94 9.55 13.60
CA VAL A 199 -12.97 8.43 14.54
C VAL A 199 -11.57 8.17 15.10
N ALA A 200 -11.37 8.39 16.39
CA ALA A 200 -10.09 8.14 17.07
C ALA A 200 -9.73 6.65 17.07
N GLY A 201 -8.44 6.32 16.91
CA GLY A 201 -7.96 4.94 16.80
C GLY A 201 -8.05 4.32 15.40
N LEU A 202 -8.60 5.03 14.41
CA LEU A 202 -8.49 4.69 12.98
C LEU A 202 -7.46 5.62 12.27
N GLU A 203 -6.47 6.08 13.02
CA GLU A 203 -5.49 7.11 12.64
C GLU A 203 -4.53 6.69 11.50
N GLU A 204 -4.27 5.38 11.34
CA GLU A 204 -3.49 4.86 10.22
C GLU A 204 -4.27 4.86 8.89
N GLU A 205 -5.59 5.08 8.92
CA GLU A 205 -6.50 5.05 7.76
C GLU A 205 -6.84 6.46 7.22
N GLN A 206 -5.97 7.43 7.51
CA GLN A 206 -6.28 8.85 7.64
C GLN A 206 -6.87 9.57 6.41
N GLU A 207 -6.94 8.99 5.21
CA GLU A 207 -7.22 9.80 4.02
C GLU A 207 -8.12 9.15 2.97
N GLY A 208 -9.42 9.36 3.21
CA GLY A 208 -10.46 9.26 2.18
C GLY A 208 -11.27 7.98 2.28
N GLY A 209 -12.06 7.85 3.34
CA GLY A 209 -13.00 6.75 3.52
C GLY A 209 -14.05 7.08 4.58
N LYS A 210 -15.23 6.48 4.45
CA LYS A 210 -16.25 6.47 5.50
C LYS A 210 -16.15 5.16 6.29
N VAL A 211 -16.64 5.16 7.51
CA VAL A 211 -16.81 3.96 8.34
C VAL A 211 -18.17 4.04 9.02
N CYS A 212 -18.89 2.94 9.07
CA CYS A 212 -20.13 2.87 9.81
C CYS A 212 -19.82 2.87 11.31
N VAL A 213 -20.42 3.81 12.02
CA VAL A 213 -20.30 3.98 13.48
C VAL A 213 -21.63 3.61 14.11
N ASN A 214 -21.57 2.67 15.06
CA ASN A 214 -22.68 2.30 15.91
C ASN A 214 -22.75 3.27 17.10
N THR A 215 -23.83 4.01 17.22
CA THR A 215 -23.95 5.06 18.25
C THR A 215 -24.02 4.48 19.66
N GLN A 216 -24.64 3.30 19.83
CA GLN A 216 -25.03 2.76 21.13
C GLN A 216 -25.80 3.81 21.95
N TRP A 217 -26.78 4.47 21.33
CA TRP A 217 -27.44 5.62 21.94
C TRP A 217 -28.33 5.27 23.14
N GLY A 218 -28.55 3.98 23.42
CA GLY A 218 -29.45 3.54 24.49
C GLY A 218 -28.97 3.98 25.87
N SER A 219 -27.66 4.13 26.05
CA SER A 219 -27.00 4.63 27.26
C SER A 219 -26.97 6.16 27.38
N PHE A 220 -27.59 6.89 26.44
CA PHE A 220 -27.73 8.34 26.58
C PHE A 220 -28.48 8.68 27.88
N GLY A 221 -27.91 9.57 28.69
CA GLY A 221 -28.47 9.92 30.00
C GLY A 221 -28.06 9.03 31.19
N ASP A 222 -27.25 7.99 30.98
CA ASP A 222 -26.73 7.16 32.08
C ASP A 222 -25.86 7.95 33.06
N ASP A 223 -25.25 9.05 32.60
CA ASP A 223 -24.51 10.04 33.39
C ASP A 223 -25.41 11.02 34.18
N GLY A 224 -26.73 10.91 34.04
CA GLY A 224 -27.71 11.80 34.67
C GLY A 224 -28.05 13.06 33.87
N SER A 225 -27.55 13.19 32.63
CA SER A 225 -27.84 14.34 31.76
C SER A 225 -29.30 14.41 31.27
N LEU A 226 -30.03 13.29 31.33
CA LEU A 226 -31.38 13.16 30.79
C LEU A 226 -32.43 13.34 31.90
N LYS A 227 -33.41 14.21 31.67
CA LYS A 227 -34.53 14.41 32.61
C LYS A 227 -35.43 13.17 32.61
N GLN A 228 -35.60 12.58 33.79
CA GLN A 228 -36.44 11.40 34.02
C GLN A 228 -37.66 11.76 34.87
N THR A 229 -38.82 11.17 34.56
CA THR A 229 -40.01 11.22 35.41
C THR A 229 -39.90 10.23 36.57
N SER A 230 -40.83 10.29 37.54
CA SER A 230 -40.89 9.30 38.62
C SER A 230 -41.14 7.88 38.09
N PHE A 231 -41.84 7.72 36.97
CA PHE A 231 -42.12 6.43 36.34
C PHE A 231 -40.85 5.84 35.72
N ASP A 232 -40.04 6.66 35.05
CA ASP A 232 -38.78 6.23 34.44
C ASP A 232 -37.79 5.75 35.50
N VAL A 233 -37.70 6.47 36.63
CA VAL A 233 -36.85 6.10 37.77
C VAL A 233 -37.33 4.80 38.42
N GLN A 234 -38.65 4.63 38.56
CA GLN A 234 -39.22 3.41 39.11
C GLN A 234 -38.95 2.20 38.20
N LEU A 235 -39.16 2.35 36.89
CA LEU A 235 -38.87 1.29 35.92
C LEU A 235 -37.38 0.93 35.91
N ASP A 236 -36.48 1.92 35.90
CA ASP A 236 -35.04 1.70 35.92
C ASP A 236 -34.60 0.92 37.15
N ARG A 237 -35.11 1.28 38.33
CA ARG A 237 -34.78 0.64 39.61
C ARG A 237 -35.06 -0.87 39.62
N PHE A 238 -36.15 -1.30 38.98
CA PHE A 238 -36.56 -2.70 38.96
C PHE A 238 -36.15 -3.44 37.67
N SER A 239 -35.48 -2.78 36.74
CA SER A 239 -34.94 -3.40 35.54
C SER A 239 -33.77 -4.36 35.85
N LEU A 240 -33.39 -5.19 34.88
CA LEU A 240 -32.25 -6.12 35.01
C LEU A 240 -30.90 -5.39 35.12
N ASN A 241 -30.84 -4.14 34.67
CA ASN A 241 -29.64 -3.31 34.60
C ASN A 241 -29.91 -1.86 35.12
N PRO A 242 -30.15 -1.68 36.43
CA PRO A 242 -30.44 -0.36 37.00
C PRO A 242 -29.31 0.65 36.74
N GLY A 243 -29.68 1.88 36.39
CA GLY A 243 -28.75 2.97 36.10
C GLY A 243 -28.06 2.87 34.73
N LYS A 244 -28.45 1.91 33.89
CA LYS A 244 -27.94 1.72 32.53
C LYS A 244 -29.05 1.77 31.50
N GLN A 245 -28.72 2.12 30.26
CA GLN A 245 -29.66 2.12 29.13
C GLN A 245 -30.89 3.01 29.38
N ARG A 246 -30.73 4.15 30.08
CA ARG A 246 -31.84 4.99 30.51
C ARG A 246 -32.66 5.54 29.35
N PHE A 247 -32.02 5.91 28.24
CA PHE A 247 -32.72 6.38 27.05
C PHE A 247 -33.51 5.27 26.38
N GLU A 248 -32.93 4.08 26.25
CA GLU A 248 -33.62 2.92 25.68
C GLU A 248 -34.88 2.56 26.49
N LYS A 249 -34.81 2.62 27.82
CA LYS A 249 -35.95 2.37 28.71
C LYS A 249 -37.14 3.30 28.53
N MET A 250 -36.92 4.51 27.99
CA MET A 250 -38.00 5.47 27.73
C MET A 250 -38.59 5.34 26.33
N VAL A 251 -37.98 4.54 25.46
CA VAL A 251 -38.26 4.57 24.01
C VAL A 251 -38.65 3.20 23.47
N SER A 252 -37.99 2.13 23.91
CA SER A 252 -38.12 0.84 23.24
C SER A 252 -39.38 0.10 23.65
N GLY A 253 -39.83 -0.81 22.78
CA GLY A 253 -41.03 -1.61 22.96
C GLY A 253 -40.99 -2.51 24.19
N MET A 254 -39.80 -2.92 24.67
CA MET A 254 -39.68 -3.73 25.89
C MET A 254 -40.19 -3.00 27.15
N TYR A 255 -40.07 -1.67 27.21
CA TYR A 255 -40.30 -0.91 28.45
C TYR A 255 -41.54 -0.02 28.40
N LEU A 256 -41.99 0.37 27.21
CA LEU A 256 -43.14 1.26 27.04
C LEU A 256 -44.43 0.69 27.66
N GLY A 257 -44.65 -0.63 27.62
CA GLY A 257 -45.83 -1.27 28.23
C GLY A 257 -45.84 -1.12 29.75
N GLU A 258 -44.68 -1.31 30.38
CA GLU A 258 -44.51 -1.13 31.83
C GLU A 258 -44.62 0.35 32.24
N LEU A 259 -44.10 1.29 31.44
CA LEU A 259 -44.31 2.72 31.69
C LEU A 259 -45.79 3.11 31.67
N VAL A 260 -46.56 2.55 30.73
CA VAL A 260 -48.02 2.73 30.67
C VAL A 260 -48.66 2.13 31.93
N ARG A 261 -48.28 0.91 32.32
CA ARG A 261 -48.81 0.26 33.54
C ARG A 261 -48.55 1.11 34.78
N LEU A 262 -47.32 1.57 34.99
CA LEU A 262 -46.94 2.42 36.12
C LEU A 262 -47.75 3.72 36.16
N THR A 263 -47.98 4.33 34.98
CA THR A 263 -48.81 5.53 34.87
C THR A 263 -50.28 5.24 35.22
N LEU A 264 -50.84 4.13 34.74
CA LEU A 264 -52.21 3.73 35.03
C LEU A 264 -52.41 3.38 36.51
N VAL A 265 -51.46 2.69 37.13
CA VAL A 265 -51.45 2.42 38.58
C VAL A 265 -51.48 3.74 39.35
N HIS A 266 -50.60 4.67 39.01
CA HIS A 266 -50.57 5.98 39.68
C HIS A 266 -51.87 6.77 39.52
N LEU A 267 -52.46 6.78 38.33
CA LEU A 267 -53.74 7.45 38.08
C LEU A 267 -54.90 6.76 38.82
N ALA A 268 -54.87 5.43 38.96
CA ALA A 268 -55.81 4.68 39.77
C ALA A 268 -55.67 5.01 41.26
N GLU A 269 -54.44 5.01 41.80
CA GLU A 269 -54.12 5.39 43.19
C GLU A 269 -54.60 6.81 43.52
N LYS A 270 -54.58 7.72 42.54
CA LYS A 270 -55.08 9.10 42.69
C LYS A 270 -56.60 9.23 42.49
N GLY A 271 -57.30 8.13 42.24
CA GLY A 271 -58.75 8.11 41.98
C GLY A 271 -59.16 8.70 40.63
N ALA A 272 -58.19 9.00 39.75
CA ALA A 272 -58.45 9.58 38.43
C ALA A 272 -58.92 8.52 37.41
N LEU A 273 -58.57 7.25 37.64
CA LEU A 273 -59.02 6.12 36.83
C LEU A 273 -59.61 5.01 37.71
N PHE A 274 -60.46 4.17 37.11
CA PHE A 274 -61.03 2.96 37.69
C PHE A 274 -61.71 3.13 39.07
N GLY A 275 -62.17 4.35 39.39
CA GLY A 275 -62.82 4.65 40.67
C GLY A 275 -61.91 4.47 41.88
N GLY A 276 -60.58 4.49 41.72
CA GLY A 276 -59.63 4.26 42.80
C GLY A 276 -59.18 2.79 42.99
N ASN A 277 -59.76 1.86 42.23
CA ASN A 277 -59.48 0.43 42.38
C ASN A 277 -58.36 -0.03 41.44
N ILE A 278 -57.41 -0.79 41.97
CA ILE A 278 -56.33 -1.44 41.23
C ILE A 278 -56.66 -2.93 41.18
N SER A 279 -56.70 -3.51 39.98
CA SER A 279 -56.92 -4.95 39.83
C SER A 279 -55.61 -5.73 40.01
N GLU A 280 -55.70 -6.99 40.43
CA GLU A 280 -54.55 -7.90 40.56
C GLU A 280 -53.74 -7.99 39.25
N ALA A 281 -54.42 -7.94 38.10
CA ALA A 281 -53.78 -7.88 36.79
C ALA A 281 -52.97 -6.60 36.55
N LEU A 282 -53.39 -5.45 37.09
CA LEU A 282 -52.66 -4.19 36.95
C LEU A 282 -51.50 -4.07 37.98
N GLU A 283 -51.59 -4.79 39.10
CA GLU A 283 -50.49 -4.92 40.08
C GLU A 283 -49.34 -5.77 39.54
N GLN A 284 -49.64 -6.77 38.71
CA GLN A 284 -48.64 -7.61 38.10
C GLN A 284 -47.76 -6.82 37.13
N ARG A 285 -46.45 -6.86 37.37
CA ARG A 285 -45.44 -6.25 36.49
C ARG A 285 -45.52 -6.83 35.08
N ASP A 286 -45.30 -6.00 34.07
CA ASP A 286 -45.28 -6.39 32.65
C ASP A 286 -46.61 -6.96 32.13
N ALA A 287 -47.71 -6.77 32.89
CA ALA A 287 -49.05 -7.25 32.49
C ALA A 287 -49.62 -6.53 31.26
N ILE A 288 -49.08 -5.36 30.92
CA ILE A 288 -49.44 -4.63 29.71
C ILE A 288 -48.37 -4.89 28.66
N LEU A 289 -48.67 -5.83 27.76
CA LEU A 289 -47.88 -6.04 26.55
C LEU A 289 -48.29 -5.05 25.48
N ILE A 290 -47.32 -4.54 24.73
CA ILE A 290 -47.58 -3.62 23.63
C ILE A 290 -48.07 -4.41 22.42
N GLN A 291 -49.36 -4.67 22.39
CA GLN A 291 -50.06 -5.12 21.19
C GLN A 291 -51.14 -4.07 20.85
N GLU A 292 -50.78 -3.22 19.90
CA GLU A 292 -51.61 -2.36 19.05
C GLU A 292 -52.25 -1.03 19.53
N ARG A 293 -52.40 -0.64 20.81
CA ARG A 293 -53.24 0.55 21.12
C ARG A 293 -52.80 1.60 22.16
N VAL A 294 -51.51 1.80 22.45
CA VAL A 294 -51.08 2.94 23.30
C VAL A 294 -49.79 3.58 22.76
N TYR A 295 -49.91 4.66 21.98
CA TYR A 295 -48.74 5.42 21.51
C TYR A 295 -49.07 6.91 21.39
N GLN A 296 -48.66 7.71 22.38
CA GLN A 296 -48.65 9.17 22.28
C GLN A 296 -47.41 9.86 22.88
N LEU A 297 -46.33 9.13 23.20
CA LEU A 297 -45.15 9.70 23.86
C LEU A 297 -43.84 9.19 23.23
N CYS A 298 -43.40 9.77 22.11
CA CYS A 298 -42.05 9.50 21.55
C CYS A 298 -41.39 10.76 20.97
N SER A 299 -41.28 11.85 21.75
CA SER A 299 -40.67 13.11 21.30
C SER A 299 -39.13 13.06 21.19
N VAL A 300 -38.44 12.10 21.84
CA VAL A 300 -36.98 12.15 22.04
C VAL A 300 -36.17 11.35 21.01
N VAL A 301 -36.69 10.23 20.47
CA VAL A 301 -36.09 9.49 19.31
C VAL A 301 -35.86 10.43 18.12
N ILE A 302 -36.76 11.38 17.96
CA ILE A 302 -36.79 12.34 16.87
C ILE A 302 -35.64 13.35 17.00
N ILE A 303 -35.26 13.74 18.22
CA ILE A 303 -34.14 14.66 18.46
C ILE A 303 -32.80 14.02 18.04
N ILE A 304 -32.60 12.73 18.27
CA ILE A 304 -31.32 12.10 17.93
C ILE A 304 -31.21 11.84 16.42
N ILE A 305 -32.30 11.43 15.76
CA ILE A 305 -32.36 11.36 14.30
C ILE A 305 -32.09 12.75 13.70
N THR A 306 -32.61 13.82 14.31
CA THR A 306 -32.35 15.21 13.91
C THR A 306 -30.87 15.54 13.96
N VAL A 307 -30.18 15.20 15.06
CA VAL A 307 -28.74 15.43 15.21
C VAL A 307 -27.92 14.62 14.19
N LEU A 308 -28.29 13.36 13.93
CA LEU A 308 -27.62 12.53 12.92
C LEU A 308 -27.81 13.10 11.51
N SER A 309 -29.03 13.52 11.16
CA SER A 309 -29.33 14.15 9.87
C SER A 309 -28.63 15.51 9.70
N GLN A 310 -28.55 16.33 10.75
CA GLN A 310 -27.78 17.58 10.75
C GLN A 310 -26.28 17.33 10.64
N ARG A 311 -25.76 16.26 11.23
CA ARG A 311 -24.34 15.90 11.11
C ARG A 311 -23.99 15.41 9.70
N LEU A 312 -24.94 14.75 9.03
CA LEU A 312 -24.85 14.36 7.63
C LEU A 312 -25.20 15.51 6.66
N SER A 313 -25.50 16.73 7.13
CA SER A 313 -26.06 17.85 6.34
C SER A 313 -25.16 18.38 5.22
N THR A 314 -23.95 17.86 5.04
CA THR A 314 -23.20 18.01 3.79
C THR A 314 -23.86 17.28 2.61
N VAL A 315 -24.87 16.43 2.87
CA VAL A 315 -25.69 15.72 1.88
C VAL A 315 -27.14 16.22 1.98
N LEU A 316 -27.65 16.86 0.92
CA LEU A 316 -29.00 17.45 0.87
C LEU A 316 -30.15 16.41 0.91
N ARG A 317 -29.83 15.11 0.78
CA ARG A 317 -30.76 13.97 0.74
C ARG A 317 -30.15 12.76 1.45
N THR A 318 -30.86 12.16 2.40
CA THR A 318 -30.40 10.96 3.13
C THR A 318 -31.53 9.92 3.23
N ARG A 319 -31.17 8.64 3.18
CA ARG A 319 -32.11 7.53 3.42
C ARG A 319 -31.81 6.84 4.73
N LEU A 320 -32.88 6.53 5.46
CA LEU A 320 -32.83 5.88 6.76
C LEU A 320 -33.63 4.58 6.71
N SER A 321 -32.99 3.47 7.08
CA SER A 321 -33.63 2.15 7.14
C SER A 321 -34.19 1.88 8.53
N VAL A 322 -35.42 1.37 8.62
CA VAL A 322 -36.09 1.06 9.89
C VAL A 322 -36.57 -0.39 9.92
N LEU A 323 -36.31 -1.11 11.01
CA LEU A 323 -36.89 -2.43 11.26
C LEU A 323 -38.36 -2.30 11.70
N PRO A 324 -39.35 -2.89 11.01
CA PRO A 324 -40.77 -2.54 11.20
C PRO A 324 -41.54 -3.37 12.24
N ALA A 325 -40.88 -4.11 13.14
CA ALA A 325 -41.49 -5.29 13.78
C ALA A 325 -42.72 -5.05 14.69
N LEU A 326 -42.97 -3.84 15.25
CA LEU A 326 -43.96 -3.71 16.34
C LEU A 326 -44.89 -2.48 16.28
N TRP A 327 -44.85 -1.65 15.25
CA TRP A 327 -45.44 -0.30 15.32
C TRP A 327 -46.62 -0.04 14.37
N PRO A 328 -47.73 0.55 14.85
CA PRO A 328 -48.85 0.94 14.00
C PRO A 328 -48.46 2.05 13.00
N ARG A 329 -49.16 2.15 11.87
CA ARG A 329 -48.96 3.19 10.83
C ARG A 329 -48.92 4.62 11.39
N SER A 330 -49.61 4.87 12.50
CA SER A 330 -49.63 6.18 13.18
C SER A 330 -48.26 6.59 13.72
N PHE A 331 -47.44 5.65 14.23
CA PHE A 331 -46.12 5.97 14.77
C PHE A 331 -45.16 6.40 13.67
N SER A 332 -45.08 5.62 12.58
CA SER A 332 -44.22 5.93 11.43
C SER A 332 -44.54 7.32 10.86
N ARG A 333 -45.83 7.68 10.78
CA ARG A 333 -46.26 9.02 10.37
C ARG A 333 -45.78 10.11 11.34
N ILE A 334 -45.96 9.93 12.65
CA ILE A 334 -45.52 10.90 13.67
C ILE A 334 -43.99 11.08 13.62
N LEU A 335 -43.25 9.98 13.50
CA LEU A 335 -41.79 10.01 13.35
C LEU A 335 -41.37 10.82 12.12
N GLN A 336 -41.98 10.55 10.97
CA GLN A 336 -41.71 11.26 9.72
C GLN A 336 -42.05 12.75 9.80
N GLU A 337 -43.25 13.09 10.28
CA GLU A 337 -43.70 14.48 10.41
C GLU A 337 -42.79 15.27 11.35
N THR A 338 -42.40 14.67 12.47
CA THR A 338 -41.60 15.38 13.47
C THR A 338 -40.14 15.50 13.06
N VAL A 339 -39.55 14.50 12.40
CA VAL A 339 -38.20 14.61 11.82
C VAL A 339 -38.16 15.69 10.74
N LYS A 340 -39.18 15.77 9.87
CA LYS A 340 -39.32 16.84 8.87
C LYS A 340 -39.43 18.23 9.53
N ALA A 341 -40.13 18.33 10.65
CA ALA A 341 -40.27 19.59 11.37
C ALA A 341 -38.97 20.05 12.04
N LEU A 342 -38.18 19.12 12.60
CA LEU A 342 -36.93 19.44 13.29
C LEU A 342 -35.73 19.62 12.34
N VAL A 343 -35.75 19.01 11.15
CA VAL A 343 -34.70 19.14 10.12
C VAL A 343 -35.28 19.55 8.76
N PRO A 344 -35.87 20.75 8.64
CA PRO A 344 -36.55 21.17 7.41
C PRO A 344 -35.61 21.33 6.19
N ALA A 345 -34.29 21.43 6.44
CA ALA A 345 -33.28 21.56 5.40
C ALA A 345 -32.83 20.22 4.78
N CYS A 346 -33.22 19.07 5.38
CA CYS A 346 -32.81 17.74 4.92
C CYS A 346 -34.02 16.98 4.37
N ASP A 347 -33.88 16.43 3.17
CA ASP A 347 -34.87 15.51 2.59
C ASP A 347 -34.57 14.08 3.05
N VAL A 348 -35.37 13.58 3.98
CA VAL A 348 -35.19 12.26 4.63
C VAL A 348 -36.25 11.28 4.15
N SER A 349 -35.80 10.14 3.60
CA SER A 349 -36.68 9.02 3.23
C SER A 349 -36.53 7.87 4.23
N PHE A 350 -37.66 7.33 4.68
CA PHE A 350 -37.72 6.18 5.58
C PHE A 350 -38.01 4.93 4.76
N VAL A 351 -37.14 3.93 4.86
CA VAL A 351 -37.23 2.67 4.11
C VAL A 351 -37.42 1.53 5.11
N PRO A 352 -38.52 0.77 5.06
CA PRO A 352 -38.67 -0.40 5.91
C PRO A 352 -37.71 -1.52 5.47
N SER A 353 -37.05 -2.16 6.44
CA SER A 353 -36.28 -3.38 6.20
C SER A 353 -37.24 -4.58 6.22
N GLU A 354 -37.54 -5.14 5.04
CA GLU A 354 -38.56 -6.20 4.88
C GLU A 354 -38.16 -7.56 5.48
N ASP A 355 -36.86 -7.83 5.61
CA ASP A 355 -36.34 -9.16 5.93
C ASP A 355 -35.66 -9.27 7.30
N GLY A 356 -35.69 -8.22 8.10
CA GLY A 356 -35.09 -8.20 9.43
C GLY A 356 -33.63 -7.70 9.48
N GLY A 357 -33.04 -7.32 8.35
CA GLY A 357 -31.62 -6.94 8.23
C GLY A 357 -30.69 -8.07 7.77
N GLY A 358 -31.19 -9.31 7.69
CA GLY A 358 -30.41 -10.50 7.32
C GLY A 358 -29.73 -10.41 5.95
N ARG A 359 -30.38 -9.90 4.91
CA ARG A 359 -29.74 -9.63 3.60
C ARG A 359 -28.61 -8.62 3.73
N GLY A 360 -28.76 -7.59 4.57
CA GLY A 360 -27.70 -6.61 4.80
C GLY A 360 -26.49 -7.24 5.48
N VAL A 361 -26.69 -8.15 6.43
CA VAL A 361 -25.62 -8.94 7.05
C VAL A 361 -24.90 -9.81 6.01
N ALA A 362 -25.66 -10.45 5.10
CA ALA A 362 -25.08 -11.21 4.00
C ALA A 362 -24.25 -10.33 3.05
N VAL A 363 -24.68 -9.11 2.77
CA VAL A 363 -23.92 -8.14 1.97
C VAL A 363 -22.60 -7.78 2.65
N VAL A 364 -22.60 -7.47 3.95
CA VAL A 364 -21.35 -7.21 4.69
C VAL A 364 -20.43 -8.42 4.64
N THR A 365 -20.99 -9.62 4.84
CA THR A 365 -20.27 -10.90 4.78
C THR A 365 -19.63 -11.12 3.41
N ALA A 366 -20.34 -10.77 2.33
CA ALA A 366 -19.84 -10.85 0.96
C ALA A 366 -18.67 -9.89 0.71
N VAL A 367 -18.78 -8.64 1.16
CA VAL A 367 -17.72 -7.63 1.02
C VAL A 367 -16.48 -8.04 1.83
N ALA A 368 -16.66 -8.44 3.09
CA ALA A 368 -15.59 -8.89 3.97
C ALA A 368 -14.85 -10.11 3.36
N SER A 369 -15.60 -11.09 2.88
CA SER A 369 -15.06 -12.27 2.19
C SER A 369 -14.24 -11.89 0.95
N ARG A 370 -14.75 -10.96 0.15
CA ARG A 370 -14.08 -10.48 -1.06
C ARG A 370 -12.77 -9.77 -0.71
N GLN A 371 -12.79 -8.88 0.28
CA GLN A 371 -11.59 -8.18 0.75
C GLN A 371 -10.54 -9.14 1.31
N ALA A 372 -10.93 -10.13 2.10
CA ALA A 372 -10.01 -11.16 2.61
C ALA A 372 -9.36 -11.95 1.46
N LYS A 373 -10.15 -12.35 0.46
CA LYS A 373 -9.64 -12.99 -0.77
C LYS A 373 -8.66 -12.08 -1.52
N HIS A 374 -8.99 -10.80 -1.68
CA HIS A 374 -8.13 -9.83 -2.38
C HIS A 374 -6.79 -9.64 -1.68
N ARG A 375 -6.79 -9.46 -0.34
CA ARG A 375 -5.56 -9.35 0.44
C ARG A 375 -4.70 -10.60 0.36
N ARG A 376 -5.32 -11.78 0.47
CA ARG A 376 -4.61 -13.06 0.33
C ARG A 376 -3.94 -13.16 -1.03
N LEU A 377 -4.67 -12.87 -2.10
CA LEU A 377 -4.14 -12.94 -3.45
C LEU A 377 -3.03 -11.92 -3.68
N LEU A 378 -3.17 -10.69 -3.18
CA LEU A 378 -2.11 -9.69 -3.22
C LEU A 378 -0.84 -10.20 -2.51
N ALA A 379 -0.99 -10.76 -1.30
CA ALA A 379 0.12 -11.33 -0.55
C ALA A 379 0.78 -12.51 -1.27
N GLU A 380 0.01 -13.43 -1.86
CA GLU A 380 0.52 -14.54 -2.66
C GLU A 380 1.25 -14.05 -3.92
N THR A 381 0.73 -13.02 -4.60
CA THR A 381 1.38 -12.39 -5.76
C THR A 381 2.69 -11.71 -5.41
N LEU A 382 2.76 -11.03 -4.27
CA LEU A 382 3.94 -10.27 -3.83
C LEU A 382 4.98 -11.10 -3.08
N ALA A 383 4.61 -12.26 -2.53
CA ALA A 383 5.51 -13.11 -1.74
C ALA A 383 6.83 -13.45 -2.46
N PRO A 384 6.85 -13.84 -3.76
CA PRO A 384 8.10 -14.15 -4.46
C PRO A 384 9.06 -12.96 -4.63
N LEU A 385 8.58 -11.72 -4.46
CA LEU A 385 9.41 -10.52 -4.53
C LEU A 385 10.00 -10.13 -3.17
N ARG A 386 9.54 -10.73 -2.06
CA ARG A 386 10.01 -10.41 -0.71
C ARG A 386 11.23 -11.25 -0.38
N LEU A 387 12.40 -10.61 -0.43
CA LEU A 387 13.68 -11.27 -0.16
C LEU A 387 14.01 -11.28 1.34
N GLU A 388 14.50 -12.43 1.78
CA GLU A 388 15.03 -12.67 3.14
C GLU A 388 16.57 -12.67 3.15
N GLY A 389 17.18 -12.56 4.32
CA GLY A 389 18.64 -12.48 4.47
C GLY A 389 19.41 -13.61 3.78
N HIS A 390 18.90 -14.85 3.80
CA HIS A 390 19.57 -15.98 3.15
C HIS A 390 19.63 -15.84 1.62
N HIS A 391 18.59 -15.31 0.99
CA HIS A 391 18.58 -15.03 -0.45
C HIS A 391 19.67 -14.00 -0.82
N LEU A 392 19.85 -12.98 0.03
CA LEU A 392 20.83 -11.92 -0.21
C LEU A 392 22.27 -12.40 0.00
N GLN A 393 22.50 -13.26 0.99
CA GLN A 393 23.80 -13.91 1.22
C GLN A 393 24.18 -14.84 0.06
N GLU A 394 23.23 -15.61 -0.45
CA GLU A 394 23.45 -16.47 -1.62
C GLU A 394 23.81 -15.63 -2.85
N LEU A 395 23.07 -14.55 -3.11
CA LEU A 395 23.37 -13.64 -4.21
C LEU A 395 24.77 -13.02 -4.09
N GLN A 396 25.16 -12.57 -2.88
CA GLN A 396 26.49 -12.04 -2.61
C GLN A 396 27.58 -13.07 -2.95
N ALA A 397 27.43 -14.31 -2.50
CA ALA A 397 28.40 -15.38 -2.75
C ALA A 397 28.48 -15.76 -4.24
N GLN A 398 27.34 -15.82 -4.94
CA GLN A 398 27.31 -16.10 -6.37
C GLN A 398 27.95 -14.97 -7.18
N MET A 399 27.71 -13.71 -6.82
CA MET A 399 28.35 -12.54 -7.43
C MET A 399 29.87 -12.60 -7.27
N GLN A 400 30.39 -12.88 -6.07
CA GLN A 400 31.83 -13.01 -5.84
C GLN A 400 32.48 -14.09 -6.72
N LYS A 401 31.85 -15.27 -6.82
CA LYS A 401 32.32 -16.34 -7.72
C LYS A 401 32.33 -15.90 -9.19
N ALA A 402 31.29 -15.20 -9.64
CA ALA A 402 31.22 -14.68 -11.00
C ALA A 402 32.31 -13.62 -11.26
N MET A 403 32.64 -12.79 -10.26
CA MET A 403 33.71 -11.80 -10.35
C MET A 403 35.07 -12.47 -10.51
N GLU A 404 35.37 -13.48 -9.69
CA GLU A 404 36.63 -14.24 -9.78
C GLU A 404 36.81 -14.93 -11.13
N ARG A 405 35.75 -15.53 -11.68
CA ARG A 405 35.78 -16.17 -13.00
C ARG A 405 36.04 -15.14 -14.10
N GLY A 406 35.31 -14.02 -14.07
CA GLY A 406 35.46 -12.95 -15.07
C GLY A 406 36.87 -12.34 -15.07
N LEU A 407 37.45 -12.10 -13.89
CA LEU A 407 38.83 -11.60 -13.76
C LEU A 407 39.89 -12.57 -14.32
N ARG A 408 39.64 -13.88 -14.20
CA ARG A 408 40.48 -14.94 -14.78
C ARG A 408 40.29 -15.14 -16.28
N GLY A 409 39.37 -14.42 -16.91
CA GLY A 409 38.99 -14.62 -18.32
C GLY A 409 38.22 -15.92 -18.57
N GLU A 410 37.71 -16.57 -17.52
CA GLU A 410 36.86 -17.75 -17.63
C GLU A 410 35.43 -17.33 -18.05
N PRO A 411 34.64 -18.23 -18.66
CA PRO A 411 33.23 -17.95 -18.94
C PRO A 411 32.52 -17.50 -17.66
N SER A 412 31.91 -16.32 -17.67
CA SER A 412 31.18 -15.74 -16.54
C SER A 412 30.08 -14.82 -17.05
N SER A 413 29.00 -14.69 -16.28
CA SER A 413 27.98 -13.66 -16.53
C SER A 413 28.49 -12.24 -16.24
N LEU A 414 29.58 -12.10 -15.46
CA LEU A 414 30.27 -10.83 -15.24
C LEU A 414 31.51 -10.73 -16.14
N ARG A 415 31.59 -9.66 -16.93
CA ARG A 415 32.68 -9.47 -17.91
C ARG A 415 33.99 -9.00 -17.27
N MET A 416 33.92 -8.24 -16.18
CA MET A 416 35.09 -7.73 -15.44
C MET A 416 36.12 -7.03 -16.35
N LEU A 417 35.65 -6.05 -17.11
CA LEU A 417 36.40 -5.36 -18.17
C LEU A 417 37.49 -4.44 -17.59
N PRO A 418 38.77 -4.63 -17.98
CA PRO A 418 39.86 -3.73 -17.62
C PRO A 418 39.67 -2.33 -18.21
N THR A 419 39.85 -1.28 -17.40
CA THR A 419 39.62 0.12 -17.83
C THR A 419 40.90 0.89 -18.14
N PHE A 420 42.07 0.31 -17.83
CA PHE A 420 43.38 0.96 -17.87
C PHE A 420 43.55 2.18 -16.94
N VAL A 421 42.57 2.49 -16.10
CA VAL A 421 42.71 3.48 -15.02
C VAL A 421 43.41 2.83 -13.83
N ARG A 422 44.68 3.19 -13.60
CA ARG A 422 45.55 2.54 -12.59
C ARG A 422 45.66 3.25 -11.25
N ALA A 423 45.16 4.47 -11.14
CA ALA A 423 45.21 5.26 -9.92
C ALA A 423 43.98 6.17 -9.80
N THR A 424 43.53 6.38 -8.58
CA THR A 424 42.58 7.43 -8.20
C THR A 424 43.27 8.79 -8.18
N PRO A 425 42.52 9.91 -8.13
CA PRO A 425 43.12 11.22 -7.95
C PRO A 425 43.88 11.30 -6.62
N ASP A 426 45.02 11.99 -6.60
CA ASP A 426 45.86 12.19 -5.41
C ASP A 426 45.95 13.66 -4.97
N GLY A 427 45.30 14.57 -5.70
CA GLY A 427 45.27 16.00 -5.42
C GLY A 427 46.40 16.79 -6.10
N SER A 428 47.29 16.14 -6.84
CA SER A 428 48.34 16.80 -7.67
C SER A 428 47.85 17.19 -9.07
N GLU A 429 46.63 16.81 -9.46
CA GLU A 429 46.10 17.04 -10.80
C GLU A 429 45.89 18.53 -11.09
N ARG A 430 46.49 19.05 -12.16
CA ARG A 430 46.36 20.45 -12.59
C ARG A 430 46.18 20.52 -14.11
N GLY A 431 45.43 21.51 -14.59
CA GLY A 431 45.27 21.78 -16.01
C GLY A 431 43.85 22.11 -16.43
N ASP A 432 43.66 22.32 -17.74
CA ASP A 432 42.36 22.53 -18.36
C ASP A 432 42.04 21.32 -19.25
N PHE A 433 40.88 20.70 -19.03
CA PHE A 433 40.49 19.45 -19.67
C PHE A 433 39.10 19.58 -20.29
N LEU A 434 38.91 18.97 -21.46
CA LEU A 434 37.57 18.73 -21.97
C LEU A 434 37.08 17.38 -21.48
N ALA A 435 35.79 17.29 -21.17
CA ALA A 435 35.13 16.02 -20.95
C ALA A 435 33.86 15.93 -21.79
N LEU A 436 33.59 14.75 -22.34
CA LEU A 436 32.35 14.41 -23.03
C LEU A 436 31.61 13.39 -22.19
N ASP A 437 30.30 13.55 -22.05
CA ASP A 437 29.46 12.60 -21.33
C ASP A 437 28.31 12.14 -22.21
N LEU A 438 28.44 10.91 -22.69
CA LEU A 438 27.47 10.23 -23.53
C LEU A 438 26.99 8.94 -22.83
N GLY A 439 25.73 8.93 -22.43
CA GLY A 439 25.12 7.75 -21.80
C GLY A 439 23.59 7.66 -21.85
N GLY A 440 22.94 8.72 -22.33
CA GLY A 440 21.50 8.83 -22.54
C GLY A 440 21.19 9.87 -23.62
N THR A 441 19.97 10.40 -23.66
CA THR A 441 19.54 11.40 -24.67
C THR A 441 20.15 12.79 -24.46
N ASN A 442 20.67 13.07 -23.26
CA ASN A 442 21.36 14.31 -22.91
C ASN A 442 22.87 14.08 -23.02
N PHE A 443 23.48 14.62 -24.08
CA PHE A 443 24.92 14.64 -24.26
C PHE A 443 25.50 15.88 -23.59
N ARG A 444 26.57 15.76 -22.80
CA ARG A 444 27.20 16.92 -22.15
C ARG A 444 28.61 17.13 -22.66
N VAL A 445 28.96 18.38 -22.89
CA VAL A 445 30.35 18.82 -23.12
C VAL A 445 30.76 19.68 -21.93
N LEU A 446 31.90 19.36 -21.34
CA LEU A 446 32.40 20.02 -20.13
C LEU A 446 33.81 20.57 -20.37
N LEU A 447 34.08 21.75 -19.83
CA LEU A 447 35.41 22.27 -19.54
C LEU A 447 35.64 22.13 -18.04
N VAL A 448 36.65 21.36 -17.66
CA VAL A 448 37.05 21.16 -16.27
C VAL A 448 38.42 21.76 -16.05
N GLN A 449 38.49 22.73 -15.15
CA GLN A 449 39.72 23.44 -14.81
C GLN A 449 40.15 23.02 -13.41
N LEU A 450 41.26 22.29 -13.33
CA LEU A 450 41.86 21.81 -12.10
C LEU A 450 42.98 22.78 -11.69
N ARG A 451 42.84 23.33 -10.48
CA ARG A 451 43.78 24.26 -9.84
C ARG A 451 44.23 23.69 -8.49
N ALA A 452 45.15 24.37 -7.82
CA ALA A 452 45.49 23.98 -6.46
C ALA A 452 44.25 24.12 -5.55
N ARG A 453 44.08 23.21 -4.58
CA ARG A 453 42.98 23.30 -3.60
C ARG A 453 42.97 24.64 -2.86
N THR A 454 44.13 25.28 -2.69
CA THR A 454 44.28 26.61 -2.10
C THR A 454 43.86 27.77 -3.00
N GLU A 455 43.69 27.54 -4.31
CA GLU A 455 43.52 28.60 -5.32
C GLU A 455 42.16 28.59 -6.03
N SER A 456 41.29 27.59 -5.75
CA SER A 456 39.87 27.44 -6.18
C SER A 456 39.44 25.97 -6.31
N GLY A 457 40.38 25.02 -6.27
CA GLY A 457 40.09 23.59 -6.39
C GLY A 457 39.71 23.18 -7.81
N ILE A 458 38.41 23.06 -8.09
CA ILE A 458 37.86 22.63 -9.39
C ILE A 458 36.79 23.62 -9.86
N SER A 459 36.89 24.04 -11.14
CA SER A 459 35.87 24.83 -11.82
C SER A 459 35.35 24.04 -13.02
N ILE A 460 34.02 23.93 -13.14
CA ILE A 460 33.36 23.16 -14.20
C ILE A 460 32.39 24.07 -14.94
N THR A 461 32.59 24.20 -16.24
CA THR A 461 31.61 24.79 -17.16
C THR A 461 31.08 23.67 -18.04
N ASN A 462 29.77 23.52 -18.15
CA ASN A 462 29.18 22.49 -19.00
C ASN A 462 28.01 23.02 -19.82
N GLU A 463 27.72 22.31 -20.91
CA GLU A 463 26.54 22.54 -21.73
C GLU A 463 25.90 21.20 -22.11
N VAL A 464 24.57 21.18 -22.11
CA VAL A 464 23.77 20.00 -22.43
C VAL A 464 23.22 20.13 -23.85
N TYR A 465 23.45 19.11 -24.65
CA TYR A 465 23.00 18.98 -26.03
C TYR A 465 22.03 17.82 -26.15
N SER A 466 20.88 18.07 -26.76
CA SER A 466 19.93 17.01 -27.09
C SER A 466 20.44 16.17 -28.26
N LEU A 467 20.30 14.85 -28.15
CA LEU A 467 20.53 13.92 -29.26
C LEU A 467 19.17 13.54 -29.90
N PRO A 468 18.92 13.96 -31.16
CA PRO A 468 17.72 13.57 -31.87
C PRO A 468 17.62 12.05 -32.07
N GLU A 469 16.40 11.50 -32.06
CA GLU A 469 16.19 10.04 -32.19
C GLU A 469 16.74 9.49 -33.52
N ASN A 470 16.61 10.25 -34.60
CA ASN A 470 17.19 9.91 -35.90
C ASN A 470 18.72 9.90 -35.93
N VAL A 471 19.39 10.51 -34.93
CA VAL A 471 20.85 10.45 -34.76
C VAL A 471 21.23 9.24 -33.90
N ILE A 472 20.49 9.00 -32.81
CA ILE A 472 20.70 7.86 -31.90
C ILE A 472 20.51 6.51 -32.60
N GLN A 473 19.55 6.44 -33.54
CA GLN A 473 19.22 5.26 -34.33
C GLN A 473 19.71 5.36 -35.80
N GLY A 474 20.50 6.39 -36.11
CA GLY A 474 21.02 6.66 -37.45
C GLY A 474 22.28 5.86 -37.79
N THR A 475 23.20 6.47 -38.53
CA THR A 475 24.53 5.88 -38.78
C THR A 475 25.54 6.37 -37.74
N GLY A 476 26.62 5.60 -37.54
CA GLY A 476 27.74 6.04 -36.71
C GLY A 476 28.31 7.38 -37.16
N GLU A 477 28.45 7.60 -38.47
CA GLU A 477 28.90 8.88 -39.01
C GLU A 477 28.02 10.04 -38.54
N GLN A 478 26.68 9.91 -38.64
CA GLN A 478 25.74 10.93 -38.19
C GLN A 478 25.87 11.21 -36.68
N LEU A 479 26.01 10.16 -35.87
CA LEU A 479 26.17 10.28 -34.42
C LEU A 479 27.45 11.04 -34.05
N PHE A 480 28.60 10.61 -34.59
CA PHE A 480 29.88 11.22 -34.25
C PHE A 480 30.03 12.62 -34.86
N ASP A 481 29.47 12.90 -36.05
CA ASP A 481 29.42 14.27 -36.60
C ASP A 481 28.59 15.20 -35.73
N HIS A 482 27.45 14.74 -35.20
CA HIS A 482 26.63 15.51 -34.27
C HIS A 482 27.39 15.82 -32.97
N ILE A 483 28.07 14.82 -32.39
CA ILE A 483 28.93 14.99 -31.20
C ILE A 483 30.00 16.06 -31.47
N VAL A 484 30.67 16.01 -32.62
CA VAL A 484 31.70 16.98 -33.00
C VAL A 484 31.12 18.39 -33.17
N ASN A 485 29.95 18.52 -33.77
CA ASN A 485 29.27 19.81 -33.89
C ASN A 485 28.95 20.42 -32.51
N CYS A 486 28.52 19.60 -31.55
CA CYS A 486 28.30 20.03 -30.17
C CYS A 486 29.60 20.51 -29.50
N ILE A 487 30.71 19.77 -29.67
CA ILE A 487 32.02 20.18 -29.13
C ILE A 487 32.45 21.53 -29.71
N VAL A 488 32.27 21.73 -31.02
CA VAL A 488 32.64 22.96 -31.72
C VAL A 488 31.80 24.15 -31.23
N ASP A 489 30.50 23.95 -31.07
CA ASP A 489 29.60 24.95 -30.54
C ASP A 489 30.02 25.36 -29.11
N PHE A 490 30.25 24.38 -28.24
CA PHE A 490 30.73 24.61 -26.87
C PHE A 490 32.05 25.37 -26.84
N GLN A 491 33.02 24.99 -27.68
CA GLN A 491 34.31 25.67 -27.76
C GLN A 491 34.17 27.12 -28.22
N LYS A 492 33.26 27.41 -29.17
CA LYS A 492 33.01 28.79 -29.62
C LYS A 492 32.40 29.64 -28.49
N LYS A 493 31.37 29.11 -27.82
CA LYS A 493 30.67 29.81 -26.72
C LYS A 493 31.59 30.13 -25.54
N ASN A 494 32.56 29.26 -25.28
CA ASN A 494 33.47 29.38 -24.13
C ASN A 494 34.85 29.97 -24.49
N GLY A 495 35.02 30.55 -25.69
CA GLY A 495 36.29 31.19 -26.07
C GLY A 495 37.48 30.23 -26.20
N LEU A 496 37.22 28.95 -26.49
CA LEU A 496 38.22 27.88 -26.62
C LEU A 496 38.59 27.59 -28.09
N ALA A 497 38.07 28.39 -29.04
CA ALA A 497 38.34 28.20 -30.46
C ALA A 497 39.84 28.18 -30.75
N GLY A 498 40.33 27.10 -31.38
CA GLY A 498 41.75 26.94 -31.72
C GLY A 498 42.62 26.34 -30.60
N ARG A 499 42.11 26.15 -29.37
CA ARG A 499 42.83 25.43 -28.31
C ARG A 499 42.67 23.91 -28.49
N VAL A 500 43.77 23.18 -28.40
CA VAL A 500 43.76 21.72 -28.33
C VAL A 500 43.92 21.30 -26.87
N LEU A 501 42.79 20.95 -26.23
CA LEU A 501 42.77 20.50 -24.85
C LEU A 501 42.75 18.96 -24.79
N PRO A 502 43.41 18.34 -23.79
CA PRO A 502 43.23 16.92 -23.51
C PRO A 502 41.77 16.63 -23.20
N LEU A 503 41.24 15.56 -23.80
CA LEU A 503 39.83 15.20 -23.74
C LEU A 503 39.64 13.82 -23.13
N GLY A 504 38.80 13.75 -22.11
CA GLY A 504 38.23 12.50 -21.59
C GLY A 504 36.84 12.27 -22.18
N PHE A 505 36.57 11.05 -22.63
CA PHE A 505 35.29 10.69 -23.22
C PHE A 505 34.59 9.65 -22.34
N THR A 506 33.65 10.10 -21.51
CA THR A 506 32.70 9.18 -20.87
C THR A 506 31.75 8.63 -21.92
N PHE A 507 31.91 7.34 -22.21
CA PHE A 507 31.10 6.58 -23.14
C PHE A 507 30.48 5.41 -22.39
N SER A 508 29.21 5.56 -22.03
CA SER A 508 28.54 4.73 -21.03
C SER A 508 27.95 3.46 -21.66
N PHE A 509 28.73 2.74 -22.45
CA PHE A 509 28.33 1.50 -23.10
C PHE A 509 29.41 0.44 -22.92
N PRO A 510 29.07 -0.86 -23.04
CA PRO A 510 30.04 -1.93 -22.89
C PRO A 510 31.14 -1.81 -23.96
N CYS A 511 32.37 -1.52 -23.52
CA CYS A 511 33.54 -1.40 -24.37
C CYS A 511 34.64 -2.36 -23.93
N GLN A 512 35.18 -3.13 -24.88
CA GLN A 512 36.46 -3.80 -24.67
C GLN A 512 37.56 -2.78 -24.89
N GLN A 513 38.20 -2.35 -23.80
CA GLN A 513 39.34 -1.45 -23.88
C GLN A 513 40.61 -2.24 -24.20
N LEU A 514 41.42 -1.71 -25.12
CA LEU A 514 42.78 -2.20 -25.42
C LEU A 514 43.86 -1.27 -24.86
N GLY A 515 43.44 -0.07 -24.44
CA GLY A 515 44.24 0.95 -23.79
C GLY A 515 43.33 2.03 -23.25
N LEU A 516 43.92 3.06 -22.62
CA LEU A 516 43.13 4.14 -22.04
C LEU A 516 42.40 4.95 -23.13
N ASP A 517 42.97 5.09 -24.33
CA ASP A 517 42.42 5.86 -25.46
C ASP A 517 41.89 4.96 -26.61
N GLN A 518 41.60 3.69 -26.32
CA GLN A 518 41.08 2.73 -27.31
C GLN A 518 39.98 1.86 -26.70
N GLY A 519 38.78 1.89 -27.30
CA GLY A 519 37.63 1.16 -26.79
C GLY A 519 36.74 0.65 -27.91
N ILE A 520 36.72 -0.67 -28.09
CA ILE A 520 35.86 -1.33 -29.06
C ILE A 520 34.45 -1.45 -28.47
N LEU A 521 33.45 -0.83 -29.09
CA LEU A 521 32.06 -0.99 -28.69
C LEU A 521 31.62 -2.45 -28.90
N LEU A 522 31.17 -3.11 -27.83
CA LEU A 522 30.75 -4.51 -27.89
C LEU A 522 29.30 -4.66 -28.33
N SER A 523 28.42 -3.81 -27.80
CA SER A 523 27.00 -3.82 -28.10
C SER A 523 26.34 -2.52 -27.62
N TRP A 524 25.37 -2.01 -28.38
CA TRP A 524 24.54 -0.91 -27.92
C TRP A 524 23.58 -1.34 -26.80
N THR A 525 23.24 -0.38 -25.94
CA THR A 525 22.25 -0.52 -24.87
C THR A 525 21.41 0.76 -24.77
N LYS A 526 20.42 0.80 -23.87
CA LYS A 526 19.70 2.03 -23.49
C LYS A 526 19.03 2.79 -24.66
N GLY A 527 18.62 2.08 -25.70
CA GLY A 527 17.91 2.64 -26.85
C GLY A 527 18.79 3.23 -27.96
N PHE A 528 20.12 3.14 -27.84
CA PHE A 528 21.04 3.43 -28.94
C PHE A 528 21.04 2.28 -29.94
N ASN A 529 21.16 2.60 -31.24
CA ASN A 529 21.29 1.60 -32.29
C ASN A 529 21.96 2.17 -33.56
N ALA A 530 22.93 3.07 -33.39
CA ALA A 530 23.60 3.66 -34.53
C ALA A 530 24.38 2.58 -35.31
N SER A 531 24.13 2.45 -36.61
CA SER A 531 24.80 1.46 -37.46
C SER A 531 26.30 1.72 -37.51
N ASP A 532 27.08 0.71 -37.90
CA ASP A 532 28.51 0.88 -38.17
C ASP A 532 29.36 1.32 -36.97
N CYS A 533 28.87 1.11 -35.74
CA CYS A 533 29.59 1.41 -34.49
C CYS A 533 30.07 0.16 -33.76
N GLU A 534 29.22 -0.86 -33.63
CA GLU A 534 29.56 -2.10 -32.92
C GLU A 534 30.75 -2.80 -33.59
N GLY A 535 31.68 -3.33 -32.77
CA GLY A 535 32.93 -3.93 -33.23
C GLY A 535 34.00 -2.92 -33.66
N LYS A 536 33.73 -1.60 -33.61
CA LYS A 536 34.71 -0.56 -33.96
C LYS A 536 35.19 0.20 -32.73
N ASP A 537 36.40 0.76 -32.85
CA ASP A 537 36.97 1.65 -31.83
C ASP A 537 36.27 3.02 -31.87
N VAL A 538 35.57 3.33 -30.79
CA VAL A 538 34.80 4.57 -30.59
C VAL A 538 35.69 5.80 -30.67
N VAL A 539 36.94 5.71 -30.18
CA VAL A 539 37.88 6.83 -30.23
C VAL A 539 38.33 7.06 -31.67
N THR A 540 38.55 6.00 -32.45
CA THR A 540 38.80 6.11 -33.89
C THR A 540 37.63 6.73 -34.64
N LEU A 541 36.38 6.32 -34.35
CA LEU A 541 35.18 6.94 -34.97
C LEU A 541 35.08 8.43 -34.65
N LEU A 542 35.31 8.82 -33.40
CA LEU A 542 35.36 10.21 -32.99
C LEU A 542 36.49 10.97 -33.72
N ARG A 543 37.70 10.39 -33.78
CA ARG A 543 38.85 10.97 -34.51
C ARG A 543 38.57 11.14 -36.01
N GLN A 544 37.84 10.22 -36.63
CA GLN A 544 37.46 10.27 -38.05
C GLN A 544 36.47 11.40 -38.33
N ALA A 545 35.41 11.53 -37.54
CA ALA A 545 34.47 12.67 -37.62
C ALA A 545 35.21 14.01 -37.44
N ILE A 546 36.27 14.00 -36.65
CA ILE A 546 37.10 15.17 -36.32
C ILE A 546 38.17 15.47 -37.36
N ALA A 547 38.54 14.61 -38.33
CA ALA A 547 39.72 14.79 -39.21
C ALA A 547 39.81 16.16 -39.95
N ARG A 548 38.75 16.98 -39.92
CA ARG A 548 38.69 18.38 -40.34
C ARG A 548 39.16 19.42 -39.27
N ARG A 549 39.50 19.03 -38.02
CA ARG A 549 39.96 19.82 -36.84
C ARG A 549 40.81 18.95 -35.88
N LYS A 550 41.52 19.50 -34.88
CA LYS A 550 42.40 18.74 -33.96
C LYS A 550 41.77 18.56 -32.55
N LEU A 551 41.45 17.33 -32.13
CA LEU A 551 41.17 16.98 -30.72
C LEU A 551 42.21 15.99 -30.18
N ASN A 552 42.52 16.09 -28.89
CA ASN A 552 43.44 15.19 -28.19
C ASN A 552 42.65 14.29 -27.24
N VAL A 553 42.07 13.19 -27.75
CA VAL A 553 41.37 12.20 -26.92
C VAL A 553 42.41 11.36 -26.17
N VAL A 554 42.43 11.48 -24.85
CA VAL A 554 43.40 10.83 -23.95
C VAL A 554 42.79 9.61 -23.27
N ALA A 555 41.48 9.64 -22.99
CA ALA A 555 40.82 8.55 -22.29
C ALA A 555 39.40 8.33 -22.82
N ILE A 556 39.00 7.06 -22.94
CA ILE A 556 37.61 6.62 -22.99
C ILE A 556 37.26 5.95 -21.66
N VAL A 557 36.09 6.27 -21.12
CA VAL A 557 35.75 5.99 -19.72
C VAL A 557 34.29 5.53 -19.61
N ASN A 558 34.01 4.52 -18.79
CA ASN A 558 32.62 4.17 -18.43
C ASN A 558 32.06 5.12 -17.34
N ASP A 559 30.76 5.39 -17.34
CA ASP A 559 30.11 6.29 -16.36
C ASP A 559 30.36 5.88 -14.89
N THR A 560 30.38 4.58 -14.59
CA THR A 560 30.73 4.09 -13.25
C THR A 560 32.12 4.54 -12.83
N VAL A 561 33.11 4.41 -13.71
CA VAL A 561 34.52 4.77 -13.48
C VAL A 561 34.66 6.28 -13.33
N GLY A 562 33.98 7.06 -14.19
CA GLY A 562 33.89 8.51 -14.04
C GLY A 562 33.28 8.90 -12.69
N THR A 563 32.21 8.25 -12.28
CA THR A 563 31.54 8.52 -11.00
C THR A 563 32.44 8.21 -9.81
N MET A 564 33.13 7.07 -9.83
CA MET A 564 34.13 6.70 -8.81
C MET A 564 35.22 7.77 -8.73
N MET A 565 35.79 8.17 -9.87
CA MET A 565 36.90 9.13 -9.92
C MET A 565 36.48 10.55 -9.51
N SER A 566 35.25 10.95 -9.85
CA SER A 566 34.64 12.20 -9.39
C SER A 566 34.56 12.25 -7.86
N CYS A 567 34.06 11.18 -7.24
CA CYS A 567 33.92 11.06 -5.79
C CYS A 567 35.28 10.86 -5.09
N ALA A 568 36.23 10.18 -5.74
CA ALA A 568 37.59 9.98 -5.22
C ALA A 568 38.41 11.27 -5.10
N TYR A 569 38.04 12.31 -5.86
CA TYR A 569 38.61 13.64 -5.66
C TYR A 569 38.20 14.27 -4.34
N ASP A 570 36.98 13.98 -3.86
CA ASP A 570 36.43 14.54 -2.63
C ASP A 570 36.74 13.66 -1.41
N ASP A 571 36.72 12.33 -1.57
CA ASP A 571 37.09 11.34 -0.56
C ASP A 571 38.07 10.29 -1.13
N LEU A 572 39.32 10.33 -0.68
CA LEU A 572 40.39 9.43 -1.14
C LEU A 572 40.13 7.94 -0.84
N ARG A 573 39.14 7.63 0.01
CA ARG A 573 38.70 6.24 0.28
C ARG A 573 37.73 5.72 -0.77
N CYS A 574 37.35 6.54 -1.76
CA CYS A 574 36.42 6.14 -2.80
C CYS A 574 37.10 5.24 -3.85
N GLU A 575 36.77 3.95 -3.79
CA GLU A 575 37.36 2.92 -4.66
C GLU A 575 36.31 2.04 -5.32
N VAL A 576 35.03 2.43 -5.22
CA VAL A 576 33.89 1.80 -5.88
C VAL A 576 33.04 2.87 -6.53
N GLY A 577 32.65 2.66 -7.79
CA GLY A 577 31.67 3.46 -8.51
C GLY A 577 30.39 2.68 -8.71
N LEU A 578 29.25 3.33 -8.51
CA LEU A 578 27.92 2.74 -8.64
C LEU A 578 27.01 3.66 -9.46
N ILE A 579 26.35 3.09 -10.47
CA ILE A 579 25.29 3.76 -11.22
C ILE A 579 23.98 3.03 -10.97
N VAL A 580 22.94 3.76 -10.54
CA VAL A 580 21.56 3.25 -10.46
C VAL A 580 20.59 4.30 -10.99
N GLY A 581 20.33 4.25 -12.30
CA GLY A 581 19.47 5.19 -13.03
C GLY A 581 18.63 4.44 -14.06
N THR A 582 18.75 4.83 -15.35
CA THR A 582 18.13 4.09 -16.46
C THR A 582 18.64 2.65 -16.53
N GLY A 583 19.96 2.46 -16.35
CA GLY A 583 20.60 1.17 -16.17
C GLY A 583 21.18 1.02 -14.76
N THR A 584 21.86 -0.09 -14.50
CA THR A 584 22.69 -0.25 -13.29
C THR A 584 24.02 -0.90 -13.63
N ASN A 585 25.10 -0.34 -13.11
CA ASN A 585 26.45 -0.88 -13.25
C ASN A 585 27.33 -0.51 -12.06
N ALA A 586 28.43 -1.23 -11.88
CA ALA A 586 29.44 -0.91 -10.89
C ALA A 586 30.87 -1.11 -11.41
N CYS A 587 31.80 -0.39 -10.79
CA CYS A 587 33.23 -0.58 -10.97
C CYS A 587 33.95 -0.50 -9.62
N TYR A 588 35.18 -1.00 -9.56
CA TYR A 588 36.02 -0.88 -8.36
C TYR A 588 37.51 -1.01 -8.68
N MET A 589 38.38 -0.58 -7.76
CA MET A 589 39.82 -0.78 -7.84
C MET A 589 40.20 -2.22 -7.44
N GLU A 590 40.72 -2.99 -8.39
CA GLU A 590 41.22 -4.36 -8.20
C GLU A 590 42.76 -4.39 -8.21
N GLU A 591 43.35 -5.35 -7.52
CA GLU A 591 44.78 -5.62 -7.51
C GLU A 591 45.19 -6.27 -8.84
N MET A 592 46.25 -5.76 -9.49
CA MET A 592 46.67 -6.22 -10.82
C MET A 592 46.97 -7.72 -10.88
N LYS A 593 47.50 -8.30 -9.80
CA LYS A 593 47.71 -9.76 -9.66
C LYS A 593 46.46 -10.62 -9.89
N HIS A 594 45.26 -10.05 -9.75
CA HIS A 594 44.00 -10.76 -10.03
C HIS A 594 43.48 -10.53 -11.46
N VAL A 595 44.02 -9.57 -12.21
CA VAL A 595 43.55 -9.17 -13.55
C VAL A 595 44.35 -9.92 -14.62
N VAL A 596 44.11 -11.22 -14.76
CA VAL A 596 44.89 -12.12 -15.65
C VAL A 596 44.81 -11.71 -17.13
N THR A 597 43.76 -10.96 -17.50
CA THR A 597 43.53 -10.49 -18.87
C THR A 597 44.46 -9.35 -19.31
N VAL A 598 45.22 -8.74 -18.39
CA VAL A 598 46.16 -7.66 -18.68
C VAL A 598 47.57 -8.02 -18.18
N PRO A 599 48.63 -7.88 -19.00
CA PRO A 599 49.99 -8.14 -18.55
C PRO A 599 50.43 -7.24 -17.38
N GLY A 600 51.11 -7.84 -16.40
CA GLY A 600 51.71 -7.18 -15.24
C GLY A 600 50.93 -7.44 -13.94
N GLU A 601 51.65 -7.58 -12.83
CA GLU A 601 51.05 -7.91 -11.52
C GLU A 601 51.13 -6.74 -10.52
N GLU A 602 51.89 -5.68 -10.83
CA GLU A 602 52.13 -4.56 -9.93
C GLU A 602 51.04 -3.49 -9.99
N GLY A 603 50.64 -3.01 -8.82
CA GLY A 603 49.68 -1.91 -8.66
C GLY A 603 48.23 -2.38 -8.78
N ARG A 604 47.37 -1.45 -9.17
CA ARG A 604 45.91 -1.64 -9.21
C ARG A 604 45.33 -1.19 -10.53
N MET A 605 44.15 -1.68 -10.86
CA MET A 605 43.37 -1.23 -12.02
C MET A 605 41.89 -1.17 -11.67
N CYS A 606 41.22 -0.11 -12.11
CA CYS A 606 39.77 -0.05 -12.03
C CYS A 606 39.16 -1.06 -13.00
N ILE A 607 38.21 -1.87 -12.52
CA ILE A 607 37.49 -2.86 -13.30
C ILE A 607 36.04 -2.41 -13.47
N ASN A 608 35.59 -2.30 -14.72
CA ASN A 608 34.18 -2.15 -15.05
C ASN A 608 33.53 -3.54 -15.04
N MET A 609 32.60 -3.78 -14.11
CA MET A 609 32.03 -5.12 -13.92
C MET A 609 31.09 -5.54 -15.06
N GLU A 610 30.42 -4.57 -15.69
CA GLU A 610 29.24 -4.82 -16.54
C GLU A 610 28.23 -5.74 -15.84
N TRP A 611 27.91 -5.41 -14.58
CA TRP A 611 27.21 -6.34 -13.69
C TRP A 611 25.74 -6.57 -14.06
N GLY A 612 25.21 -5.80 -15.02
CA GLY A 612 23.83 -5.91 -15.44
C GLY A 612 23.52 -7.27 -16.04
N ALA A 613 24.51 -7.92 -16.63
CA ALA A 613 24.45 -9.25 -17.22
C ALA A 613 24.50 -10.40 -16.18
N PHE A 614 24.68 -10.10 -14.90
CA PHE A 614 24.69 -11.13 -13.86
C PHE A 614 23.40 -11.97 -13.91
N GLY A 615 23.54 -13.29 -13.88
CA GLY A 615 22.42 -14.23 -14.02
C GLY A 615 21.96 -14.53 -15.44
N ASP A 616 22.55 -13.92 -16.48
CA ASP A 616 22.28 -14.28 -17.90
C ASP A 616 22.62 -15.75 -18.20
N ASP A 617 23.49 -16.37 -17.41
CA ASP A 617 23.87 -17.79 -17.44
C ASP A 617 22.87 -18.71 -16.71
N GLY A 618 21.80 -18.16 -16.13
CA GLY A 618 20.79 -18.90 -15.37
C GLY A 618 21.06 -18.99 -13.87
N GLY A 619 22.16 -18.43 -13.35
CA GLY A 619 22.50 -18.49 -11.92
C GLY A 619 21.44 -17.87 -10.99
N LEU A 620 20.65 -16.92 -11.49
CA LEU A 620 19.64 -16.18 -10.71
C LEU A 620 18.21 -16.68 -10.89
N GLU A 621 17.98 -17.83 -11.52
CA GLU A 621 16.61 -18.26 -11.88
C GLU A 621 15.67 -18.41 -10.68
N HIS A 622 16.22 -18.72 -9.50
CA HIS A 622 15.49 -18.82 -8.23
C HIS A 622 14.96 -17.47 -7.70
N LEU A 623 15.52 -16.33 -8.13
CA LEU A 623 15.08 -14.98 -7.77
C LEU A 623 14.20 -14.32 -8.84
N ILE A 624 14.10 -14.94 -10.02
CA ILE A 624 13.36 -14.40 -11.17
C ILE A 624 11.91 -14.87 -11.09
N THR A 625 10.99 -13.90 -11.00
CA THR A 625 9.54 -14.15 -11.00
C THR A 625 8.98 -14.21 -12.42
N ASP A 626 7.75 -14.68 -12.57
CA ASP A 626 7.06 -14.67 -13.88
C ASP A 626 6.89 -13.26 -14.45
N PHE A 627 6.76 -12.24 -13.58
CA PHE A 627 6.72 -10.83 -14.00
C PHE A 627 8.05 -10.41 -14.62
N ASP A 628 9.16 -10.80 -13.99
CA ASP A 628 10.50 -10.50 -14.50
C ASP A 628 10.75 -11.18 -15.84
N ARG A 629 10.34 -12.45 -16.00
CA ARG A 629 10.40 -13.19 -17.28
C ARG A 629 9.58 -12.50 -18.37
N MET A 630 8.40 -11.98 -18.03
CA MET A 630 7.56 -11.26 -18.97
C MET A 630 8.20 -9.93 -19.41
N VAL A 631 8.78 -9.18 -18.47
CA VAL A 631 9.51 -7.94 -18.78
C VAL A 631 10.73 -8.24 -19.64
N ASP A 632 11.50 -9.29 -19.32
CA ASP A 632 12.65 -9.72 -20.11
C ASP A 632 12.26 -10.11 -21.54
N LYS A 633 11.25 -10.97 -21.68
CA LYS A 633 10.76 -11.44 -22.99
C LYS A 633 10.30 -10.30 -23.90
N ASN A 634 9.71 -9.26 -23.34
CA ASN A 634 9.18 -8.10 -24.08
C ASN A 634 10.16 -6.91 -24.12
N SER A 635 11.39 -7.09 -23.62
CA SER A 635 12.45 -6.09 -23.68
C SER A 635 13.13 -6.04 -25.05
N ILE A 636 13.95 -5.02 -25.27
CA ILE A 636 14.77 -4.89 -26.48
C ILE A 636 15.88 -5.95 -26.57
N ASN A 637 16.22 -6.59 -25.46
CA ASN A 637 17.33 -7.53 -25.32
C ASN A 637 16.94 -8.76 -24.49
N PRO A 638 16.00 -9.61 -24.97
CA PRO A 638 15.54 -10.78 -24.22
C PRO A 638 16.68 -11.74 -23.84
N GLY A 639 16.65 -12.27 -22.61
CA GLY A 639 17.65 -13.18 -22.08
C GLY A 639 19.00 -12.53 -21.73
N LYS A 640 19.08 -11.20 -21.81
CA LYS A 640 20.28 -10.41 -21.48
C LYS A 640 20.00 -9.39 -20.40
N GLN A 641 21.04 -8.94 -19.70
CA GLN A 641 20.94 -7.89 -18.69
C GLN A 641 19.92 -8.23 -17.59
N LYS A 642 19.83 -9.51 -17.19
CA LYS A 642 18.80 -9.96 -16.26
C LYS A 642 18.88 -9.26 -14.91
N PHE A 643 20.07 -9.10 -14.33
CA PHE A 643 20.24 -8.39 -13.06
C PHE A 643 19.89 -6.90 -13.16
N GLU A 644 20.23 -6.26 -14.27
CA GLU A 644 19.85 -4.86 -14.52
C GLU A 644 18.33 -4.68 -14.56
N LYS A 645 17.61 -5.62 -15.19
CA LYS A 645 16.15 -5.62 -15.29
C LYS A 645 15.44 -5.73 -13.94
N LEU A 646 16.09 -6.32 -12.94
CA LEU A 646 15.54 -6.42 -11.58
C LEU A 646 15.73 -5.14 -10.76
N ILE A 647 16.57 -4.20 -11.21
CA ILE A 647 17.06 -3.08 -10.39
C ILE A 647 16.78 -1.72 -11.02
N SER A 648 17.01 -1.54 -12.32
CA SER A 648 17.12 -0.21 -12.91
C SER A 648 15.77 0.46 -13.19
N GLY A 649 15.78 1.79 -13.19
CA GLY A 649 14.60 2.62 -13.37
C GLY A 649 13.89 2.46 -14.72
N MET A 650 14.56 1.88 -15.74
CA MET A 650 13.95 1.54 -17.02
C MET A 650 12.97 0.36 -16.92
N PHE A 651 13.19 -0.58 -15.99
CA PHE A 651 12.46 -1.84 -15.93
C PHE A 651 11.52 -1.96 -14.73
N LEU A 652 11.81 -1.29 -13.60
CA LEU A 652 10.96 -1.38 -12.40
C LEU A 652 9.50 -1.01 -12.67
N GLY A 653 9.26 0.02 -13.49
CA GLY A 653 7.91 0.43 -13.87
C GLY A 653 7.15 -0.63 -14.67
N GLU A 654 7.83 -1.39 -15.51
CA GLU A 654 7.22 -2.49 -16.27
C GLU A 654 6.94 -3.71 -15.38
N ILE A 655 7.76 -3.99 -14.37
CA ILE A 655 7.48 -5.02 -13.36
C ILE A 655 6.23 -4.63 -12.58
N VAL A 656 6.14 -3.38 -12.12
CA VAL A 656 4.93 -2.84 -11.47
C VAL A 656 3.72 -2.99 -12.40
N ARG A 657 3.80 -2.49 -13.64
CA ARG A 657 2.70 -2.59 -14.62
C ARG A 657 2.22 -4.03 -14.81
N SER A 658 3.15 -4.97 -14.91
CA SER A 658 2.90 -6.40 -15.07
C SER A 658 2.13 -6.99 -13.88
N ILE A 659 2.52 -6.63 -12.66
CA ILE A 659 1.82 -7.04 -11.43
C ILE A 659 0.42 -6.42 -11.39
N LEU A 660 0.29 -5.13 -11.72
CA LEU A 660 -1.01 -4.45 -11.73
C LEU A 660 -1.98 -5.07 -12.75
N LEU A 661 -1.49 -5.44 -13.94
CA LEU A 661 -2.28 -6.17 -14.94
C LEU A 661 -2.77 -7.51 -14.39
N HIS A 662 -1.89 -8.29 -13.76
CA HIS A 662 -2.25 -9.56 -13.15
C HIS A 662 -3.30 -9.41 -12.04
N LEU A 663 -3.14 -8.42 -11.16
CA LEU A 663 -4.11 -8.13 -10.10
C LEU A 663 -5.44 -7.62 -10.66
N THR A 664 -5.42 -6.93 -11.81
CA THR A 664 -6.63 -6.54 -12.54
C THR A 664 -7.35 -7.77 -13.08
N GLU A 665 -6.65 -8.67 -13.78
CA GLU A 665 -7.23 -9.93 -14.29
C GLU A 665 -7.85 -10.80 -13.20
N ARG A 666 -7.33 -10.70 -11.97
CA ARG A 666 -7.85 -11.41 -10.80
C ARG A 666 -8.93 -10.66 -10.02
N GLU A 667 -9.43 -9.56 -10.55
CA GLU A 667 -10.46 -8.69 -9.96
C GLU A 667 -10.06 -7.99 -8.65
N VAL A 668 -8.76 -8.03 -8.28
CA VAL A 668 -8.25 -7.35 -7.07
C VAL A 668 -8.23 -5.84 -7.28
N LEU A 669 -7.77 -5.41 -8.47
CA LEU A 669 -7.71 -4.02 -8.88
C LEU A 669 -8.77 -3.68 -9.93
N PHE A 670 -9.23 -2.42 -9.92
CA PHE A 670 -10.14 -1.84 -10.91
C PHE A 670 -11.43 -2.66 -11.14
N ARG A 671 -11.82 -3.50 -10.17
CA ARG A 671 -12.96 -4.43 -10.27
C ARG A 671 -12.88 -5.35 -11.50
N GLY A 672 -11.68 -5.69 -11.94
CA GLY A 672 -11.46 -6.51 -13.14
C GLY A 672 -11.64 -5.79 -14.47
N ARG A 673 -11.93 -4.48 -14.46
CA ARG A 673 -12.08 -3.71 -15.70
C ARG A 673 -10.71 -3.46 -16.31
N GLN A 674 -10.61 -3.77 -17.60
CA GLN A 674 -9.43 -3.43 -18.38
C GLN A 674 -9.33 -1.92 -18.53
N ILE A 675 -8.15 -1.37 -18.23
CA ILE A 675 -7.86 0.05 -18.36
C ILE A 675 -6.86 0.23 -19.49
N ASP A 676 -7.27 0.87 -20.60
CA ASP A 676 -6.43 1.03 -21.80
C ASP A 676 -5.06 1.68 -21.51
N ARG A 677 -5.04 2.65 -20.59
CA ARG A 677 -3.79 3.29 -20.14
C ARG A 677 -2.84 2.29 -19.49
N LEU A 678 -3.34 1.33 -18.70
CA LEU A 678 -2.51 0.31 -18.05
C LEU A 678 -1.89 -0.68 -19.06
N GLN A 679 -2.51 -0.83 -20.24
CA GLN A 679 -1.96 -1.62 -21.36
C GLN A 679 -0.79 -0.91 -22.06
N THR A 680 -0.60 0.39 -21.84
CA THR A 680 0.47 1.16 -22.46
C THR A 680 1.82 0.80 -21.83
N LYS A 681 2.71 0.22 -22.64
CA LYS A 681 4.09 -0.07 -22.25
C LYS A 681 4.81 1.20 -21.79
N ASP A 682 5.62 1.08 -20.75
CA ASP A 682 6.46 2.12 -20.17
C ASP A 682 5.68 3.33 -19.62
N ILE A 683 4.40 3.16 -19.25
CA ILE A 683 3.58 4.21 -18.64
C ILE A 683 4.12 4.66 -17.27
N PHE A 684 4.69 3.73 -16.49
CA PHE A 684 5.31 4.03 -15.20
C PHE A 684 6.80 4.35 -15.35
N LYS A 685 7.12 5.63 -15.55
CA LYS A 685 8.52 6.11 -15.49
C LYS A 685 9.06 6.11 -14.06
N THR A 686 10.38 6.06 -13.89
CA THR A 686 11.08 6.11 -12.58
C THR A 686 10.61 7.23 -11.66
N LYS A 687 10.29 8.39 -12.23
CA LYS A 687 9.75 9.54 -11.48
C LYS A 687 8.42 9.19 -10.78
N PHE A 688 7.54 8.43 -11.44
CA PHE A 688 6.25 8.05 -10.85
C PHE A 688 6.41 7.12 -9.65
N LEU A 689 7.32 6.15 -9.71
CA LEU A 689 7.61 5.29 -8.55
C LEU A 689 8.11 6.15 -7.37
N SER A 690 9.02 7.08 -7.67
CA SER A 690 9.57 8.00 -6.66
C SER A 690 8.49 8.92 -6.08
N ASP A 691 7.55 9.39 -6.90
CA ASP A 691 6.44 10.25 -6.46
C ASP A 691 5.46 9.45 -5.58
N ILE A 692 5.02 8.25 -5.98
CA ILE A 692 4.03 7.42 -5.25
C ILE A 692 4.53 7.02 -3.84
N GLU A 693 5.83 6.81 -3.68
CA GLU A 693 6.41 6.31 -2.43
C GLU A 693 6.83 7.41 -1.43
N ARG A 694 6.62 8.69 -1.73
CA ARG A 694 7.00 9.77 -0.80
C ARG A 694 6.24 9.68 0.53
N ASP A 695 6.98 9.69 1.64
CA ASP A 695 6.40 9.64 3.00
C ASP A 695 5.45 10.80 3.30
N SER A 696 5.74 11.98 2.75
CA SER A 696 4.95 13.20 2.96
C SER A 696 3.65 13.21 2.17
N LEU A 697 3.41 12.24 1.29
CA LEU A 697 2.22 12.24 0.45
C LEU A 697 1.04 11.58 1.13
N ALA A 698 -0.03 12.35 1.12
CA ALA A 698 -1.36 11.90 1.39
C ALA A 698 -1.80 10.82 0.37
N LEU A 699 -2.62 9.84 0.77
CA LEU A 699 -3.21 8.85 -0.15
C LEU A 699 -4.01 9.54 -1.26
N ARG A 700 -4.63 10.69 -0.96
CA ARG A 700 -5.31 11.53 -1.95
C ARG A 700 -4.36 12.04 -3.04
N GLN A 701 -3.12 12.38 -2.67
CA GLN A 701 -2.11 12.84 -3.63
C GLN A 701 -1.58 11.67 -4.47
N VAL A 702 -1.37 10.49 -3.86
CA VAL A 702 -1.04 9.26 -4.59
C VAL A 702 -2.13 8.95 -5.62
N ARG A 703 -3.41 9.04 -5.23
CA ARG A 703 -4.54 8.87 -6.14
C ARG A 703 -4.57 9.94 -7.23
N ALA A 704 -4.25 11.20 -6.93
CA ALA A 704 -4.17 12.26 -7.95
C ALA A 704 -3.09 11.96 -9.00
N ILE A 705 -1.90 11.52 -8.58
CA ILE A 705 -0.82 11.11 -9.50
C ILE A 705 -1.28 9.97 -10.42
N LEU A 706 -1.99 8.98 -9.87
CA LEU A 706 -2.49 7.85 -10.66
C LEU A 706 -3.64 8.25 -11.60
N LEU A 707 -4.49 9.19 -11.19
CA LEU A 707 -5.52 9.77 -12.05
C LEU A 707 -4.89 10.59 -13.21
N ASP A 708 -3.82 11.33 -12.95
CA ASP A 708 -3.08 12.08 -13.98
C ASP A 708 -2.39 11.16 -14.99
N LEU A 709 -2.01 9.94 -14.57
CA LEU A 709 -1.59 8.84 -15.46
C LEU A 709 -2.75 8.25 -16.28
N GLY A 710 -3.99 8.65 -16.02
CA GLY A 710 -5.19 8.15 -16.68
C GLY A 710 -5.72 6.84 -16.10
N LEU A 711 -5.35 6.49 -14.86
CA LEU A 711 -5.84 5.31 -14.15
C LEU A 711 -7.02 5.70 -13.25
N GLN A 712 -8.24 5.38 -13.69
CA GLN A 712 -9.45 5.62 -12.89
C GLN A 712 -9.56 4.60 -11.75
N LEU A 713 -9.32 5.04 -10.51
CA LEU A 713 -9.19 4.13 -9.38
C LEU A 713 -9.76 4.66 -8.05
N THR A 714 -10.06 3.72 -7.17
CA THR A 714 -10.55 3.97 -5.80
C THR A 714 -9.38 4.19 -4.82
N CYS A 715 -9.66 4.65 -3.61
CA CYS A 715 -8.62 4.78 -2.58
C CYS A 715 -7.99 3.41 -2.22
N ASP A 716 -8.78 2.34 -2.19
CA ASP A 716 -8.30 0.98 -1.95
C ASP A 716 -7.35 0.52 -3.06
N ASP A 717 -7.67 0.80 -4.33
CA ASP A 717 -6.77 0.51 -5.46
C ASP A 717 -5.44 1.26 -5.31
N ALA A 718 -5.46 2.53 -4.87
CA ALA A 718 -4.26 3.33 -4.66
C ALA A 718 -3.34 2.74 -3.59
N LEU A 719 -3.90 2.18 -2.51
CA LEU A 719 -3.14 1.48 -1.47
C LEU A 719 -2.45 0.25 -2.03
N VAL A 720 -3.17 -0.57 -2.81
CA VAL A 720 -2.60 -1.76 -3.46
C VAL A 720 -1.48 -1.37 -4.43
N VAL A 721 -1.67 -0.34 -5.26
CA VAL A 721 -0.64 0.15 -6.17
C VAL A 721 0.61 0.60 -5.41
N ARG A 722 0.44 1.34 -4.29
CA ARG A 722 1.55 1.77 -3.45
C ARG A 722 2.30 0.57 -2.85
N GLU A 723 1.61 -0.44 -2.34
CA GLU A 723 2.24 -1.66 -1.79
C GLU A 723 3.04 -2.43 -2.86
N VAL A 724 2.52 -2.50 -4.09
CA VAL A 724 3.22 -3.11 -5.23
C VAL A 724 4.50 -2.33 -5.54
N CYS A 725 4.43 -1.00 -5.67
CA CYS A 725 5.61 -0.16 -5.92
C CYS A 725 6.69 -0.37 -4.84
N GLN A 726 6.30 -0.26 -3.57
CA GLN A 726 7.20 -0.44 -2.43
C GLN A 726 7.85 -1.82 -2.40
N THR A 727 7.11 -2.87 -2.75
CA THR A 727 7.66 -4.23 -2.80
C THR A 727 8.71 -4.37 -3.91
N VAL A 728 8.42 -3.84 -5.10
CA VAL A 728 9.34 -3.89 -6.26
C VAL A 728 10.59 -3.05 -6.01
N SER A 729 10.44 -1.80 -5.55
CA SER A 729 11.56 -0.88 -5.31
C SER A 729 12.45 -1.35 -4.16
N ARG A 730 11.87 -1.91 -3.09
CA ARG A 730 12.61 -2.53 -1.99
C ARG A 730 13.43 -3.73 -2.46
N ARG A 731 12.83 -4.65 -3.23
CA ARG A 731 13.56 -5.79 -3.80
C ARG A 731 14.75 -5.32 -4.63
N ALA A 732 14.54 -4.34 -5.50
CA ALA A 732 15.57 -3.75 -6.35
C ALA A 732 16.75 -3.17 -5.53
N ALA A 733 16.44 -2.43 -4.46
CA ALA A 733 17.44 -1.89 -3.55
C ALA A 733 18.20 -2.99 -2.79
N GLN A 734 17.52 -4.05 -2.36
CA GLN A 734 18.15 -5.19 -1.67
C GLN A 734 19.12 -5.95 -2.60
N LEU A 735 18.71 -6.23 -3.84
CA LEU A 735 19.56 -6.86 -4.85
C LEU A 735 20.80 -5.99 -5.16
N CYS A 736 20.61 -4.69 -5.34
CA CYS A 736 21.70 -3.74 -5.55
C CYS A 736 22.66 -3.72 -4.34
N GLY A 737 22.14 -3.67 -3.12
CA GLY A 737 22.92 -3.70 -1.88
C GLY A 737 23.76 -4.98 -1.74
N ALA A 738 23.18 -6.14 -2.06
CA ALA A 738 23.91 -7.41 -2.05
C ALA A 738 25.02 -7.47 -3.12
N GLY A 739 24.80 -6.87 -4.29
CA GLY A 739 25.85 -6.67 -5.30
C GLY A 739 27.00 -5.79 -4.80
N VAL A 740 26.70 -4.65 -4.17
CA VAL A 740 27.73 -3.77 -3.57
C VAL A 740 28.47 -4.48 -2.42
N ALA A 741 27.75 -5.23 -1.59
CA ALA A 741 28.32 -6.02 -0.50
C ALA A 741 29.34 -7.06 -1.01
N ALA A 742 29.07 -7.69 -2.16
CA ALA A 742 30.01 -8.62 -2.79
C ALA A 742 31.33 -7.94 -3.18
N VAL A 743 31.24 -6.74 -3.78
CA VAL A 743 32.39 -5.93 -4.19
C VAL A 743 33.23 -5.48 -3.00
N VAL A 744 32.59 -4.89 -2.00
CA VAL A 744 33.27 -4.37 -0.80
C VAL A 744 33.96 -5.49 -0.03
N GLU A 745 33.27 -6.62 0.19
CA GLU A 745 33.86 -7.75 0.90
C GLU A 745 35.01 -8.38 0.08
N LYS A 746 34.92 -8.39 -1.26
CA LYS A 746 36.03 -8.82 -2.11
C LYS A 746 37.25 -7.92 -1.93
N ILE A 747 37.09 -6.60 -1.93
CA ILE A 747 38.20 -5.66 -1.70
C ILE A 747 38.85 -5.90 -0.33
N ARG A 748 38.04 -6.09 0.72
CA ARG A 748 38.54 -6.40 2.07
C ARG A 748 39.37 -7.69 2.07
N GLN A 749 38.87 -8.75 1.41
CA GLN A 749 39.53 -10.05 1.31
C GLN A 749 40.83 -9.98 0.49
N ASN A 750 40.80 -9.32 -0.68
CA ASN A 750 41.96 -9.15 -1.55
C ASN A 750 43.15 -8.50 -0.83
N ARG A 751 42.86 -7.60 0.12
CA ARG A 751 43.83 -6.84 0.91
C ARG A 751 44.13 -7.47 2.27
N GLU A 752 43.53 -8.62 2.57
CA GLU A 752 43.71 -9.37 3.81
C GLU A 752 43.45 -8.51 5.07
N LEU A 753 42.46 -7.61 5.00
CA LEU A 753 42.16 -6.65 6.07
C LEU A 753 41.10 -7.20 7.01
N ASP A 754 41.28 -7.12 8.33
CA ASP A 754 40.22 -7.48 9.29
C ASP A 754 39.01 -6.55 9.18
N GLN A 755 39.25 -5.26 8.98
CA GLN A 755 38.23 -4.22 8.77
C GLN A 755 38.59 -3.34 7.57
N LEU A 756 37.57 -2.89 6.83
CA LEU A 756 37.74 -1.99 5.67
C LEU A 756 36.86 -0.75 5.83
N ASN A 757 37.47 0.43 5.69
CA ASN A 757 36.76 1.69 5.55
C ASN A 757 36.85 2.13 4.09
N ILE A 758 35.70 2.22 3.41
CA ILE A 758 35.65 2.47 1.97
C ILE A 758 34.48 3.37 1.61
N THR A 759 34.64 4.15 0.54
CA THR A 759 33.59 5.00 -0.01
C THR A 759 33.14 4.46 -1.36
N VAL A 760 31.83 4.50 -1.59
CA VAL A 760 31.17 4.18 -2.86
C VAL A 760 30.65 5.49 -3.45
N GLY A 761 31.20 5.89 -4.59
CA GLY A 761 30.70 7.00 -5.37
C GLY A 761 29.46 6.58 -6.15
N VAL A 762 28.33 7.28 -5.99
CA VAL A 762 27.05 6.90 -6.60
C VAL A 762 26.50 8.01 -7.49
N ASP A 763 25.96 7.61 -8.64
CA ASP A 763 25.11 8.46 -9.47
C ASP A 763 23.90 7.67 -10.01
N GLY A 764 22.94 8.37 -10.58
CA GLY A 764 21.74 7.81 -11.19
C GLY A 764 20.45 8.33 -10.56
N THR A 765 19.45 8.54 -11.43
CA THR A 765 18.18 9.16 -11.07
C THR A 765 17.36 8.35 -10.07
N LEU A 766 17.39 7.01 -10.16
CA LEU A 766 16.66 6.16 -9.21
C LEU A 766 17.25 6.26 -7.81
N TYR A 767 18.58 6.21 -7.67
CA TYR A 767 19.24 6.35 -6.37
C TYR A 767 19.00 7.72 -5.73
N LYS A 768 19.07 8.78 -6.55
CA LYS A 768 18.96 10.18 -6.08
C LYS A 768 17.54 10.60 -5.73
N LEU A 769 16.55 10.19 -6.53
CA LEU A 769 15.20 10.73 -6.44
C LEU A 769 14.24 9.84 -5.65
N HIS A 770 14.51 8.53 -5.54
CA HIS A 770 13.61 7.62 -4.85
C HIS A 770 13.75 7.76 -3.33
N PRO A 771 12.64 7.93 -2.58
CA PRO A 771 12.69 8.29 -1.16
C PRO A 771 13.36 7.24 -0.27
N HIS A 772 13.29 5.96 -0.63
CA HIS A 772 13.78 4.86 0.21
C HIS A 772 14.94 4.05 -0.38
N PHE A 773 15.26 4.23 -1.66
CA PHE A 773 16.14 3.29 -2.37
C PHE A 773 17.55 3.30 -1.79
N SER A 774 18.14 4.48 -1.64
CA SER A 774 19.48 4.67 -1.07
C SER A 774 19.60 4.13 0.36
N ARG A 775 18.58 4.38 1.20
CA ARG A 775 18.50 3.86 2.56
C ARG A 775 18.51 2.33 2.59
N HIS A 776 17.68 1.68 1.78
CA HIS A 776 17.62 0.22 1.71
C HIS A 776 18.90 -0.42 1.18
N VAL A 777 19.56 0.18 0.18
CA VAL A 777 20.89 -0.25 -0.28
C VAL A 777 21.90 -0.21 0.89
N GLN A 778 21.93 0.89 1.63
CA GLN A 778 22.84 1.06 2.78
C GLN A 778 22.54 0.06 3.92
N GLU A 779 21.27 -0.22 4.20
CA GLU A 779 20.84 -1.22 5.19
C GLU A 779 21.37 -2.61 4.84
N VAL A 780 21.15 -3.07 3.61
CA VAL A 780 21.62 -4.40 3.16
C VAL A 780 23.14 -4.49 3.13
N VAL A 781 23.83 -3.45 2.67
CA VAL A 781 25.30 -3.44 2.65
C VAL A 781 25.85 -3.56 4.06
N ARG A 782 25.27 -2.84 5.03
CA ARG A 782 25.67 -2.92 6.45
C ARG A 782 25.41 -4.30 7.04
N GLU A 783 24.29 -4.93 6.69
CA GLU A 783 23.92 -6.27 7.15
C GLU A 783 24.88 -7.34 6.61
N LEU A 784 25.21 -7.28 5.32
CA LEU A 784 26.04 -8.30 4.65
C LEU A 784 27.55 -8.08 4.78
N THR A 785 27.98 -6.89 5.19
CA THR A 785 29.41 -6.56 5.37
C THR A 785 29.70 -5.98 6.76
N PRO A 786 29.47 -6.73 7.86
CA PRO A 786 29.64 -6.21 9.23
C PRO A 786 31.09 -5.82 9.58
N ARG A 787 32.06 -6.24 8.75
CA ARG A 787 33.49 -5.88 8.87
C ARG A 787 33.88 -4.67 8.02
N CYS A 788 32.94 -4.04 7.32
CA CYS A 788 33.21 -2.92 6.44
C CYS A 788 32.40 -1.69 6.87
N THR A 789 33.07 -0.55 7.00
CA THR A 789 32.40 0.75 7.13
C THR A 789 32.29 1.37 5.75
N VAL A 790 31.10 1.29 5.16
CA VAL A 790 30.83 1.76 3.79
C VAL A 790 30.14 3.12 3.83
N THR A 791 30.78 4.13 3.22
CA THR A 791 30.18 5.46 3.03
C THR A 791 29.69 5.59 1.60
N PHE A 792 28.47 6.07 1.38
CA PHE A 792 27.95 6.35 0.04
C PHE A 792 28.00 7.86 -0.22
N LEU A 793 28.73 8.26 -1.25
CA LEU A 793 28.90 9.66 -1.65
C LEU A 793 28.23 9.88 -3.00
N GLN A 794 27.26 10.80 -3.07
CA GLN A 794 26.60 11.11 -4.34
C GLN A 794 27.45 12.07 -5.16
N SER A 795 27.64 11.75 -6.45
CA SER A 795 28.32 12.66 -7.39
C SER A 795 27.38 13.79 -7.82
N GLU A 796 27.73 15.05 -7.52
CA GLU A 796 26.91 16.21 -7.91
C GLU A 796 27.04 16.53 -9.40
N ASP A 797 28.27 16.56 -9.94
CA ASP A 797 28.55 16.92 -11.34
C ASP A 797 28.50 15.72 -12.32
N GLY A 798 28.31 14.51 -11.78
CA GLY A 798 28.24 13.25 -12.52
C GLY A 798 29.59 12.76 -13.05
N SER A 799 29.55 11.88 -14.05
CA SER A 799 30.71 11.21 -14.65
C SER A 799 31.71 12.15 -15.37
N GLY A 800 31.26 13.32 -15.83
CA GLY A 800 32.09 14.27 -16.59
C GLY A 800 33.28 14.83 -15.81
N LYS A 801 33.08 15.18 -14.52
CA LYS A 801 34.16 15.56 -13.59
C LYS A 801 35.21 14.45 -13.51
N GLY A 802 34.75 13.21 -13.39
CA GLY A 802 35.60 12.03 -13.36
C GLY A 802 36.42 11.78 -14.62
N ALA A 803 35.83 11.93 -15.80
CA ALA A 803 36.55 11.77 -17.07
C ALA A 803 37.69 12.79 -17.24
N ALA A 804 37.46 14.03 -16.81
CA ALA A 804 38.52 15.03 -16.77
C ALA A 804 39.63 14.67 -15.77
N LEU A 805 39.27 14.18 -14.58
CA LEU A 805 40.25 13.72 -13.58
C LEU A 805 41.07 12.53 -14.06
N ILE A 806 40.45 11.54 -14.72
CA ILE A 806 41.16 10.41 -15.33
C ILE A 806 42.15 10.91 -16.37
N THR A 807 41.72 11.86 -17.20
CA THR A 807 42.57 12.48 -18.21
C THR A 807 43.75 13.21 -17.57
N ALA A 808 43.53 13.93 -16.47
CA ALA A 808 44.58 14.61 -15.72
C ALA A 808 45.58 13.61 -15.11
N VAL A 809 45.09 12.52 -14.52
CA VAL A 809 45.91 11.42 -13.98
C VAL A 809 46.74 10.78 -15.10
N ALA A 810 46.14 10.52 -16.26
CA ALA A 810 46.83 9.96 -17.41
C ALA A 810 47.95 10.88 -17.93
N CYS A 811 47.66 12.18 -18.06
CA CYS A 811 48.66 13.17 -18.44
C CYS A 811 49.80 13.25 -17.41
N ARG A 812 49.51 13.18 -16.11
CA ARG A 812 50.53 13.15 -15.05
C ARG A 812 51.44 11.93 -15.19
N ILE A 813 50.86 10.73 -15.28
CA ILE A 813 51.62 9.48 -15.37
C ILE A 813 52.50 9.48 -16.63
N ALA A 814 51.97 9.95 -17.77
CA ALA A 814 52.73 10.07 -19.00
C ALA A 814 53.91 11.05 -18.88
N ASN A 815 53.77 12.12 -18.09
CA ASN A 815 54.86 13.07 -17.84
C ASN A 815 55.91 12.53 -16.85
N GLN A 816 55.51 11.74 -15.85
CA GLN A 816 56.43 11.08 -14.91
C GLN A 816 57.23 9.93 -15.55
N ALA A 817 56.69 9.31 -16.59
CA ALA A 817 57.36 8.26 -17.36
C ALA A 817 58.32 8.80 -18.44
N ARG A 818 58.38 10.12 -18.66
CA ARG A 818 59.37 10.73 -19.55
C ARG A 818 60.67 10.97 -18.77
N PRO A 819 61.82 10.44 -19.23
CA PRO A 819 63.09 10.53 -18.53
C PRO A 819 63.63 11.96 -18.39
#